data_AF-A0A947U783-F1
#
_entry.id   AF-A0A947U783-F1
#
_cell.length_a   1.000
_cell.length_b   1.000
_cell.length_c   1.000
_cell.angle_alpha   90.00
_cell.angle_beta   90.00
_cell.angle_gamma   90.00
#
_symmetry.space_group_name_H-M   'P 1'
#
loop_
_entity.id
_entity.type
_entity.pdbx_description
1 polymer ?
#
loop_
_entity_poly.entity_id
_entity_poly.type
_entity_poly.pdbx_seq_one_letter_code
_entity_poly.pdbx_strand_id
1 'polypeptide(L)'
;MNLTGMFRARRAAQGTTSPYVLDRPTCAVLVLVVVALLALMIIVPMDVEQQMLFSAGCMIAALVLRRASNRLAILAMVVLSVVASLRYMYWRLTSSLGFDNWLNMLFGYGLVLAELYALLVLLFGYLQTAWPLQRKPYPLPADSSVWPTVDVFIPTYNEPLDIIKLTAFAAQAIDWPKDKLRVYVLDDGRRDEFREFCDSVGIGYIIRPDNNHAKAGNLNFALTQTSGEYIAIFDADHVPTRSFLQVGMGWFLKDPKLAMLQTPHFFFSPDPFEKNLDTFRTVPNEGELFYGLVQDGNDLWNATFFCGSCAIIKRAPLEEVGGIAVETVTEDAHTALKLNRLGYNTAYLAIPQAAGLATESLSGHIGQRIRWARGMAQIFRTDNPLLGKGLSLGQRFCYLNAMLHFFYGLPRLVFLTAPLAYLIFEAQIFQAPALLIVAYALPHILLASVTNSTIQGRFRHSFWNEVYESVLAWYIMRPVLLAMVNPKLGKFNVTAKGGMIDESYFDWKMARPYIVVLALNLIGMLVGVAKLGFDPDASAVTLLINLVWTLYNIIISAAAVAVASEARQIRAEPRVFATLPAMLGLANGKTIACQTNDFSQRGVGIHLPEGVQVACGEEVHVSLFRDGEEGVFPASVVFSHGQTLGLNFANLTLQQQSELARLTFSRADTWAKSWGTGVVDTPLGALAEVTGIGWRGICLLSRATFDESVRHVRALSFTFKSTPRNP
;
A
#
# COMPACT_ATOMS: atom_id res chain seq x y z
N MET A 1 9.91 20.53 19.54
CA MET A 1 9.49 21.75 18.82
C MET A 1 8.00 21.93 19.10
N ASN A 2 7.63 22.92 19.92
CA ASN A 2 6.25 23.10 20.43
C ASN A 2 5.26 23.44 19.29
N LEU A 3 3.98 23.11 19.48
CA LEU A 3 2.82 23.44 18.62
C LEU A 3 2.85 24.86 18.00
N THR A 4 3.48 25.82 18.68
CA THR A 4 3.73 27.19 18.22
C THR A 4 4.62 27.31 16.98
N GLY A 5 5.53 26.35 16.73
CA GLY A 5 6.33 26.28 15.50
C GLY A 5 5.51 25.85 14.28
N MET A 6 4.51 24.98 14.49
CA MET A 6 3.60 24.48 13.46
C MET A 6 2.71 25.61 12.91
N PHE A 7 2.25 26.52 13.78
CA PHE A 7 1.52 27.72 13.37
C PHE A 7 2.40 28.75 12.64
N ARG A 8 3.72 28.78 12.87
CA ARG A 8 4.66 29.66 12.15
C ARG A 8 4.89 29.21 10.70
N ALA A 9 5.01 27.90 10.46
CA ALA A 9 5.11 27.35 9.10
C ALA A 9 3.87 27.71 8.25
N ARG A 10 2.69 27.74 8.87
CA ARG A 10 1.44 28.17 8.24
C ARG A 10 1.38 29.68 7.96
N ARG A 11 1.91 30.52 8.85
CA ARG A 11 1.94 31.98 8.66
C ARG A 11 2.86 32.43 7.54
N ALA A 12 4.00 31.76 7.36
CA ALA A 12 4.91 32.00 6.23
C ALA A 12 4.25 31.64 4.87
N ALA A 13 3.31 30.69 4.87
CA ALA A 13 2.62 30.26 3.66
C ALA A 13 1.34 31.06 3.32
N GLN A 14 0.77 31.82 4.27
CA GLN A 14 -0.59 32.41 4.12
C GLN A 14 -0.70 33.92 4.38
N GLY A 15 0.40 34.64 4.64
CA GLY A 15 0.43 36.12 4.62
C GLY A 15 -0.57 36.85 5.53
N THR A 16 -1.10 36.21 6.58
CA THR A 16 -2.20 36.74 7.40
C THR A 16 -1.78 36.95 8.86
N THR A 17 -1.88 38.21 9.33
CA THR A 17 -1.64 38.62 10.73
C THR A 17 -2.98 38.76 11.46
N SER A 18 -3.35 37.78 12.29
CA SER A 18 -4.48 37.89 13.22
C SER A 18 -4.02 38.41 14.60
N PRO A 19 -4.78 39.31 15.27
CA PRO A 19 -4.32 40.04 16.45
C PRO A 19 -4.48 39.30 17.80
N TYR A 20 -5.07 38.10 17.85
CA TYR A 20 -5.25 37.36 19.10
C TYR A 20 -4.22 36.25 19.24
N VAL A 21 -3.03 36.60 19.75
CA VAL A 21 -2.02 35.61 20.14
C VAL A 21 -1.97 35.59 21.66
N LEU A 22 -2.58 34.55 22.24
CA LEU A 22 -2.34 34.20 23.65
C LEU A 22 -0.83 34.13 23.91
N ASP A 23 -0.39 34.72 25.01
CA ASP A 23 1.03 34.68 25.36
C ASP A 23 1.47 33.22 25.65
N ARG A 24 2.78 32.96 25.49
CA ARG A 24 3.36 31.62 25.70
C ARG A 24 3.05 31.02 27.08
N PRO A 25 3.09 31.74 28.20
CA PRO A 25 2.77 31.16 29.50
C PRO A 25 1.29 30.79 29.61
N THR A 26 0.36 31.61 29.13
CA THR A 26 -1.08 31.28 29.17
C THR A 26 -1.39 30.04 28.31
N CYS A 27 -0.80 29.93 27.11
CA CYS A 27 -0.93 28.71 26.31
C CYS A 27 -0.37 27.47 27.04
N ALA A 28 0.77 27.58 27.73
CA ALA A 28 1.35 26.47 28.45
C ALA A 28 0.46 26.01 29.62
N VAL A 29 -0.09 26.96 30.38
CA VAL A 29 -1.03 26.67 31.48
C VAL A 29 -2.30 25.99 30.96
N LEU A 30 -2.88 26.50 29.86
CA LEU A 30 -4.07 25.89 29.25
C LEU A 30 -3.80 24.45 28.79
N VAL A 31 -2.64 24.20 28.16
CA VAL A 31 -2.25 22.84 27.76
C VAL A 31 -2.11 21.93 28.97
N LEU A 32 -1.48 22.40 30.06
CA LEU A 32 -1.35 21.62 31.29
C LEU A 32 -2.70 21.27 31.92
N VAL A 33 -3.63 22.24 31.97
CA VAL A 33 -5.00 22.01 32.47
C VAL A 33 -5.73 20.99 31.61
N VAL A 34 -5.67 21.11 30.28
CA VAL A 34 -6.30 20.13 29.37
C VAL A 34 -5.69 18.74 29.55
N VAL A 35 -4.36 18.62 29.64
CA VAL A 35 -3.69 17.34 29.88
C VAL A 35 -4.11 16.74 31.23
N ALA A 36 -4.20 17.55 32.28
CA ALA A 36 -4.67 17.10 33.59
C ALA A 36 -6.12 16.60 33.55
N LEU A 37 -7.02 17.31 32.86
CA LEU A 37 -8.40 16.87 32.68
C LEU A 37 -8.50 15.57 31.89
N LEU A 38 -7.73 15.43 30.80
CA LEU A 38 -7.68 14.19 30.02
C LEU A 38 -7.14 13.02 30.86
N ALA A 39 -6.09 13.25 31.65
CA ALA A 39 -5.54 12.24 32.56
C ALA A 39 -6.58 11.81 33.60
N LEU A 40 -7.35 12.75 34.15
CA LEU A 40 -8.46 12.45 35.06
C LEU A 40 -9.51 11.57 34.38
N MET A 41 -9.94 11.91 33.15
CA MET A 41 -10.90 11.11 32.37
C MET A 41 -10.40 9.68 32.09
N ILE A 42 -9.09 9.48 32.01
CA ILE A 42 -8.48 8.16 31.79
C ILE A 42 -8.42 7.33 33.08
N ILE A 43 -8.03 7.94 34.20
CA ILE A 43 -7.65 7.23 35.43
C ILE A 43 -8.82 7.03 36.41
N VAL A 44 -9.85 7.88 36.37
CA VAL A 44 -10.97 7.80 37.32
C VAL A 44 -11.66 6.44 37.24
N PRO A 45 -11.71 5.65 38.32
CA PRO A 45 -12.43 4.39 38.34
C PRO A 45 -13.94 4.65 38.18
N MET A 46 -14.60 3.85 37.36
CA MET A 46 -16.05 3.90 37.14
C MET A 46 -16.63 2.51 37.26
N ASP A 47 -17.80 2.43 37.89
CA ASP A 47 -18.62 1.22 37.87
C ASP A 47 -19.12 0.94 36.44
N VAL A 48 -19.60 -0.28 36.19
CA VAL A 48 -19.99 -0.74 34.85
C VAL A 48 -20.99 0.21 34.19
N GLU A 49 -22.03 0.64 34.93
CA GLU A 49 -23.07 1.54 34.41
C GLU A 49 -22.51 2.92 34.03
N GLN A 50 -21.68 3.50 34.90
CA GLN A 50 -21.04 4.80 34.66
C GLN A 50 -20.10 4.74 33.45
N GLN A 51 -19.31 3.68 33.35
CA GLN A 51 -18.41 3.44 32.23
C GLN A 51 -19.18 3.28 30.91
N MET A 52 -20.28 2.53 30.92
CA MET A 52 -21.14 2.37 29.74
C MET A 52 -21.79 3.69 29.32
N LEU A 53 -22.29 4.48 30.28
CA LEU A 53 -22.88 5.79 30.01
C LEU A 53 -21.86 6.78 29.43
N PHE A 54 -20.66 6.84 30.04
CA PHE A 54 -19.54 7.65 29.53
C PHE A 54 -19.17 7.26 28.10
N SER A 55 -19.07 5.96 27.84
CA SER A 55 -18.74 5.39 26.54
C SER A 55 -19.80 5.69 25.49
N ALA A 56 -21.09 5.55 25.85
CA ALA A 56 -22.21 5.90 24.99
C ALA A 56 -22.22 7.39 24.64
N GLY A 57 -21.96 8.26 25.62
CA GLY A 57 -21.81 9.70 25.40
C GLY A 57 -20.68 10.02 24.43
N CYS A 58 -19.49 9.42 24.62
CA CYS A 58 -18.36 9.57 23.69
C CYS A 58 -18.71 9.07 22.28
N MET A 59 -19.42 7.94 22.16
CA MET A 59 -19.83 7.40 20.88
C MET A 59 -20.83 8.31 20.16
N ILE A 60 -21.86 8.78 20.86
CA ILE A 60 -22.85 9.73 20.30
C ILE A 60 -22.14 11.00 19.83
N ALA A 61 -21.24 11.55 20.65
CA ALA A 61 -20.44 12.71 20.28
C ALA A 61 -19.61 12.45 19.00
N ALA A 62 -18.91 11.31 18.92
CA ALA A 62 -18.14 10.94 17.74
C ALA A 62 -19.02 10.81 16.48
N LEU A 63 -20.20 10.21 16.60
CA LEU A 63 -21.15 10.06 15.48
C LEU A 63 -21.73 11.41 15.02
N VAL A 64 -21.98 12.34 15.95
CA VAL A 64 -22.40 13.72 15.62
C VAL A 64 -21.26 14.47 14.92
N LEU A 65 -20.04 14.41 15.46
CA LEU A 65 -18.85 15.05 14.87
C LEU A 65 -18.55 14.53 13.47
N ARG A 66 -18.73 13.23 13.24
CA ARG A 66 -18.57 12.60 11.92
C ARG A 66 -19.39 13.29 10.83
N ARG A 67 -20.60 13.77 11.14
CA ARG A 67 -21.47 14.47 10.17
C ARG A 67 -20.90 15.81 9.70
N ALA A 68 -20.14 16.49 10.55
CA ALA A 68 -19.56 17.79 10.21
C ALA A 68 -18.37 17.66 9.24
N SER A 69 -17.69 16.50 9.22
CA SER A 69 -16.63 16.12 8.26
C SER A 69 -15.52 17.16 8.02
N ASN A 70 -15.32 18.09 8.96
CA ASN A 70 -14.27 19.09 8.91
C ASN A 70 -13.08 18.68 9.78
N ARG A 71 -11.93 19.32 9.56
CA ARG A 71 -10.67 18.92 10.21
C ARG A 71 -10.72 19.00 11.74
N LEU A 72 -11.43 19.99 12.31
CA LEU A 72 -11.55 20.11 13.77
C LEU A 72 -12.43 19.01 14.35
N ALA A 73 -13.51 18.63 13.65
CA ALA A 73 -14.36 17.52 14.06
C ALA A 73 -13.58 16.19 14.05
N ILE A 74 -12.75 15.96 13.03
CA ILE A 74 -11.86 14.78 12.96
C ILE A 74 -10.89 14.76 14.15
N LEU A 75 -10.23 15.89 14.46
CA LEU A 75 -9.34 15.97 15.62
C LEU A 75 -10.06 15.71 16.94
N ALA A 76 -11.29 16.21 17.10
CA ALA A 76 -12.10 15.94 18.28
C ALA A 76 -12.45 14.44 18.39
N MET A 77 -12.79 13.78 17.28
CA MET A 77 -13.00 12.32 17.25
C MET A 77 -11.72 11.56 17.63
N VAL A 78 -10.55 12.00 17.14
CA VAL A 78 -9.25 11.45 17.54
C VAL A 78 -9.05 11.57 19.04
N VAL A 79 -9.33 12.73 19.65
CA VAL A 79 -9.22 12.91 21.11
C VAL A 79 -10.15 11.94 21.85
N LEU A 80 -11.41 11.81 21.44
CA LEU A 80 -12.36 10.87 22.04
C LEU A 80 -11.87 9.41 21.93
N SER A 81 -11.36 9.02 20.77
CA SER A 81 -10.79 7.70 20.54
C SER A 81 -9.56 7.46 21.44
N VAL A 82 -8.63 8.40 21.50
CA VAL A 82 -7.42 8.32 22.34
C VAL A 82 -7.79 8.19 23.82
N VAL A 83 -8.74 8.98 24.30
CA VAL A 83 -9.22 8.90 25.70
C VAL A 83 -9.80 7.51 25.99
N ALA A 84 -10.69 7.01 25.14
CA ALA A 84 -11.27 5.67 25.33
C ALA A 84 -10.20 4.56 25.27
N SER A 85 -9.23 4.69 24.36
CA SER A 85 -8.11 3.74 24.19
C SER A 85 -7.19 3.70 25.40
N LEU A 86 -6.79 4.88 25.89
CA LEU A 86 -5.93 4.99 27.06
C LEU A 86 -6.65 4.58 28.34
N ARG A 87 -7.95 4.86 28.44
CA ARG A 87 -8.80 4.40 29.56
C ARG A 87 -8.94 2.88 29.57
N TYR A 88 -9.19 2.26 28.41
CA TYR A 88 -9.15 0.80 28.26
C TYR A 88 -7.80 0.24 28.69
N MET A 89 -6.70 0.78 28.17
CA MET A 89 -5.36 0.29 28.48
C MET A 89 -5.00 0.48 29.95
N TYR A 90 -5.37 1.61 30.56
CA TYR A 90 -5.18 1.85 31.98
C TYR A 90 -5.89 0.76 32.80
N TRP A 91 -7.19 0.54 32.55
CA TRP A 91 -7.95 -0.54 33.19
C TRP A 91 -7.35 -1.93 32.93
N ARG A 92 -6.94 -2.21 31.69
CA ARG A 92 -6.30 -3.48 31.31
C ARG A 92 -5.07 -3.74 32.17
N LEU A 93 -4.20 -2.74 32.34
CA LEU A 93 -2.95 -2.86 33.08
C LEU A 93 -3.14 -2.88 34.61
N THR A 94 -4.12 -2.17 35.15
CA THR A 94 -4.30 -2.04 36.61
C THR A 94 -5.26 -3.07 37.21
N SER A 95 -6.19 -3.60 36.42
CA SER A 95 -7.37 -4.31 36.95
C SER A 95 -7.62 -5.68 36.34
N SER A 96 -6.79 -6.15 35.39
CA SER A 96 -7.06 -7.42 34.69
C SER A 96 -5.88 -8.40 34.60
N LEU A 97 -4.75 -8.12 35.26
CA LEU A 97 -3.49 -8.88 35.17
C LEU A 97 -3.12 -9.71 36.41
N GLY A 98 -4.04 -9.88 37.36
CA GLY A 98 -3.83 -10.70 38.56
C GLY A 98 -3.90 -12.20 38.28
N PHE A 99 -3.01 -12.73 37.45
CA PHE A 99 -3.06 -14.13 37.00
C PHE A 99 -2.51 -15.10 38.05
N ASP A 100 -3.28 -16.15 38.36
CA ASP A 100 -2.95 -17.12 39.42
C ASP A 100 -2.09 -18.31 38.96
N ASN A 101 -1.90 -18.50 37.65
CA ASN A 101 -1.12 -19.62 37.11
C ASN A 101 -0.27 -19.23 35.89
N TRP A 102 0.75 -20.03 35.59
CA TRP A 102 1.74 -19.72 34.55
C TRP A 102 1.13 -19.67 33.14
N LEU A 103 0.07 -20.44 32.86
CA LEU A 103 -0.58 -20.48 31.55
C LEU A 103 -1.41 -19.22 31.30
N ASN A 104 -2.15 -18.78 32.32
CA ASN A 104 -2.84 -17.49 32.36
C ASN A 104 -1.85 -16.34 32.20
N MET A 105 -0.71 -16.39 32.90
CA MET A 105 0.35 -15.38 32.76
C MET A 105 0.90 -15.34 31.33
N LEU A 106 1.24 -16.49 30.76
CA LEU A 106 1.82 -16.57 29.41
C LEU A 106 0.90 -15.95 28.36
N PHE A 107 -0.37 -16.40 28.32
CA PHE A 107 -1.33 -15.89 27.33
C PHE A 107 -1.82 -14.48 27.65
N GLY A 108 -2.03 -14.17 28.94
CA GLY A 108 -2.50 -12.88 29.40
C GLY A 108 -1.49 -11.75 29.13
N TYR A 109 -0.22 -11.94 29.54
CA TYR A 109 0.83 -10.96 29.23
C TYR A 109 1.14 -10.92 27.73
N GLY A 110 1.10 -12.07 27.04
CA GLY A 110 1.25 -12.12 25.58
C GLY A 110 0.21 -11.27 24.87
N LEU A 111 -1.06 -11.36 25.28
CA LEU A 111 -2.13 -10.52 24.75
C LEU A 111 -1.92 -9.04 25.06
N VAL A 112 -1.60 -8.68 26.31
CA VAL A 112 -1.36 -7.26 26.67
C VAL A 112 -0.21 -6.65 25.88
N LEU A 113 0.88 -7.38 25.63
CA LEU A 113 1.98 -6.87 24.80
C LEU A 113 1.53 -6.61 23.35
N ALA A 114 0.68 -7.48 22.80
CA ALA A 114 0.08 -7.26 21.48
C ALA A 114 -0.86 -6.04 21.48
N GLU A 115 -1.66 -5.86 22.53
CA GLU A 115 -2.55 -4.70 22.70
C GLU A 115 -1.78 -3.38 22.89
N LEU A 116 -0.68 -3.40 23.64
CA LEU A 116 0.21 -2.24 23.79
C LEU A 116 0.85 -1.85 22.45
N TYR A 117 1.29 -2.82 21.67
CA TYR A 117 1.76 -2.58 20.31
C TYR A 117 0.67 -1.92 19.44
N ALA A 118 -0.55 -2.48 19.46
CA ALA A 118 -1.67 -1.93 18.69
C ALA A 118 -2.01 -0.50 19.11
N LEU A 119 -2.00 -0.21 20.43
CA LEU A 119 -2.19 1.13 20.96
C LEU A 119 -1.10 2.10 20.48
N LEU A 120 0.17 1.70 20.51
CA LEU A 120 1.27 2.55 20.04
C LEU A 120 1.13 2.90 18.56
N VAL A 121 0.82 1.91 17.72
CA VAL A 121 0.58 2.10 16.28
C VAL A 121 -0.64 3.00 16.06
N LEU A 122 -1.72 2.84 16.82
CA LEU A 122 -2.91 3.70 16.76
C LEU A 122 -2.56 5.15 17.08
N LEU A 123 -1.85 5.39 18.19
CA LEU A 123 -1.47 6.73 18.63
C LEU A 123 -0.55 7.43 17.60
N PHE A 124 0.44 6.71 17.08
CA PHE A 124 1.32 7.26 16.07
C PHE A 124 0.62 7.46 14.72
N GLY A 125 -0.29 6.56 14.34
CA GLY A 125 -1.14 6.73 13.15
C GLY A 125 -1.99 8.01 13.25
N TYR A 126 -2.60 8.28 14.41
CA TYR A 126 -3.33 9.52 14.64
C TYR A 126 -2.45 10.76 14.60
N LEU A 127 -1.25 10.73 15.20
CA LEU A 127 -0.31 11.86 15.13
C LEU A 127 0.14 12.13 13.69
N GLN A 128 0.46 11.07 12.96
CA GLN A 128 0.90 11.12 11.57
C GLN A 128 -0.18 11.68 10.65
N THR A 129 -1.44 11.27 10.84
CA THR A 129 -2.57 11.65 9.98
C THR A 129 -3.44 12.76 10.55
N ALA A 130 -3.00 13.42 11.62
CA ALA A 130 -3.76 14.47 12.31
C ALA A 130 -4.15 15.63 11.38
N TRP A 131 -3.26 16.00 10.44
CA TRP A 131 -3.47 17.13 9.56
C TRP A 131 -2.70 17.03 8.23
N PRO A 132 -3.11 16.13 7.32
CA PRO A 132 -2.44 15.96 6.02
C PRO A 132 -2.30 17.29 5.28
N LEU A 133 -1.12 17.55 4.72
CA LEU A 133 -0.77 18.89 4.22
C LEU A 133 -1.53 19.24 2.93
N GLN A 134 -1.85 18.24 2.11
CA GLN A 134 -2.54 18.37 0.82
C GLN A 134 -1.83 19.36 -0.11
N ARG A 135 -0.51 19.19 -0.23
CA ARG A 135 0.35 20.05 -1.05
C ARG A 135 -0.20 20.16 -2.48
N LYS A 136 -0.15 21.37 -3.03
CA LYS A 136 -0.51 21.65 -4.42
C LYS A 136 0.74 21.90 -5.26
N PRO A 137 0.71 21.67 -6.58
CA PRO A 137 1.81 22.04 -7.46
C PRO A 137 2.16 23.52 -7.27
N TYR A 138 3.45 23.84 -7.27
CA TYR A 138 3.93 25.21 -7.24
C TYR A 138 4.35 25.64 -8.65
N PRO A 139 3.95 26.83 -9.13
CA PRO A 139 4.22 27.24 -10.50
C PRO A 139 5.72 27.33 -10.77
N LEU A 140 6.11 26.94 -11.98
CA LEU A 140 7.45 27.17 -12.53
C LEU A 140 7.56 28.58 -13.13
N PRO A 141 8.77 29.14 -13.23
CA PRO A 141 9.02 30.34 -14.03
C PRO A 141 8.54 30.12 -15.47
N ALA A 142 7.91 31.14 -16.05
CA ALA A 142 7.41 31.07 -17.43
C ALA A 142 8.53 30.88 -18.46
N ASP A 143 9.71 31.42 -18.17
CA ASP A 143 10.91 31.20 -18.97
C ASP A 143 11.50 29.81 -18.70
N SER A 144 11.47 28.92 -19.69
CA SER A 144 12.04 27.57 -19.60
C SER A 144 13.57 27.55 -19.68
N SER A 145 14.20 28.66 -20.07
CA SER A 145 15.66 28.80 -20.11
C SER A 145 16.30 28.76 -18.71
N VAL A 146 15.55 29.06 -17.65
CA VAL A 146 16.01 28.98 -16.26
C VAL A 146 15.68 27.66 -15.57
N TRP A 147 14.97 26.75 -16.24
CA TRP A 147 14.66 25.45 -15.67
C TRP A 147 15.94 24.60 -15.52
N PRO A 148 16.05 23.77 -14.47
CA PRO A 148 17.28 23.02 -14.22
C PRO A 148 17.45 21.81 -15.14
N THR A 149 18.67 21.29 -15.17
CA THR A 149 18.98 20.01 -15.83
C THR A 149 18.50 18.82 -15.01
N VAL A 150 17.97 17.79 -15.70
CA VAL A 150 17.41 16.59 -15.07
C VAL A 150 17.91 15.33 -15.78
N ASP A 151 18.50 14.42 -15.00
CA ASP A 151 18.78 13.05 -15.43
C ASP A 151 17.63 12.14 -14.98
N VAL A 152 17.05 11.38 -15.92
CA VAL A 152 16.01 10.37 -15.65
C VAL A 152 16.66 9.00 -15.62
N PHE A 153 16.57 8.31 -14.49
CA PHE A 153 17.14 6.99 -14.28
C PHE A 153 16.06 5.91 -14.27
N ILE A 154 16.24 4.90 -15.13
CA ILE A 154 15.39 3.72 -15.25
C ILE A 154 16.26 2.48 -14.96
N PRO A 155 16.37 2.03 -13.70
CA PRO A 155 17.16 0.85 -13.36
C PRO A 155 16.40 -0.43 -13.71
N THR A 156 17.15 -1.43 -14.18
CA THR A 156 16.64 -2.75 -14.56
C THR A 156 17.64 -3.86 -14.23
N TYR A 157 17.11 -5.06 -13.98
CA TYR A 157 17.91 -6.25 -13.69
C TYR A 157 17.48 -7.44 -14.54
N ASN A 158 16.20 -7.81 -14.47
CA ASN A 158 15.64 -8.99 -15.15
C ASN A 158 14.33 -8.71 -15.89
N GLU A 159 13.86 -7.45 -15.90
CA GLU A 159 12.64 -7.08 -16.61
C GLU A 159 12.83 -7.23 -18.13
N PRO A 160 11.85 -7.77 -18.86
CA PRO A 160 11.92 -7.88 -20.31
C PRO A 160 11.97 -6.50 -20.99
N LEU A 161 12.60 -6.45 -22.16
CA LEU A 161 12.80 -5.21 -22.92
C LEU A 161 11.47 -4.47 -23.22
N ASP A 162 10.38 -5.20 -23.46
CA ASP A 162 9.07 -4.60 -23.75
C ASP A 162 8.49 -3.79 -22.58
N ILE A 163 8.80 -4.14 -21.33
CA ILE A 163 8.42 -3.30 -20.17
C ILE A 163 9.21 -1.99 -20.18
N ILE A 164 10.49 -2.08 -20.52
CA ILE A 164 11.44 -0.96 -20.48
C ILE A 164 11.18 0.02 -21.60
N LYS A 165 10.83 -0.47 -22.80
CA LYS A 165 10.45 0.37 -23.96
C LYS A 165 9.37 1.37 -23.58
N LEU A 166 8.28 0.91 -22.98
CA LEU A 166 7.16 1.79 -22.60
C LEU A 166 7.60 2.90 -21.65
N THR A 167 8.33 2.54 -20.59
CA THR A 167 8.81 3.50 -19.59
C THR A 167 9.82 4.48 -20.19
N ALA A 168 10.72 4.01 -21.06
CA ALA A 168 11.69 4.85 -21.75
C ALA A 168 11.01 5.85 -22.71
N PHE A 169 10.06 5.39 -23.52
CA PHE A 169 9.29 6.28 -24.41
C PHE A 169 8.49 7.32 -23.63
N ALA A 170 7.87 6.93 -22.52
CA ALA A 170 7.15 7.87 -21.67
C ALA A 170 8.07 8.88 -20.97
N ALA A 171 9.27 8.45 -20.55
CA ALA A 171 10.29 9.34 -19.99
C ALA A 171 10.79 10.36 -21.01
N GLN A 172 11.01 9.96 -22.27
CA GLN A 172 11.36 10.89 -23.36
C GLN A 172 10.23 11.86 -23.70
N ALA A 173 8.97 11.49 -23.41
CA ALA A 173 7.79 12.32 -23.65
C ALA A 173 7.50 13.35 -22.54
N ILE A 174 8.36 13.46 -21.52
CA ILE A 174 8.24 14.47 -20.46
C ILE A 174 8.40 15.88 -21.04
N ASP A 175 7.48 16.78 -20.66
CA ASP A 175 7.44 18.17 -21.14
C ASP A 175 8.54 19.02 -20.48
N TRP A 176 9.77 18.86 -20.98
CA TRP A 176 10.98 19.55 -20.52
C TRP A 176 11.85 19.98 -21.71
N PRO A 177 12.68 21.04 -21.59
CA PRO A 177 13.63 21.40 -22.64
C PRO A 177 14.55 20.22 -22.99
N LYS A 178 14.63 19.87 -24.28
CA LYS A 178 15.33 18.68 -24.78
C LYS A 178 16.82 18.67 -24.44
N ASP A 179 17.45 19.84 -24.38
CA ASP A 179 18.85 20.03 -24.00
C ASP A 179 19.10 19.83 -22.49
N LYS A 180 18.03 19.81 -21.69
CA LYS A 180 18.08 19.71 -20.22
C LYS A 180 17.50 18.42 -19.65
N LEU A 181 16.93 17.56 -20.50
CA LEU A 181 16.40 16.26 -20.11
C LEU A 181 17.25 15.15 -20.70
N ARG A 182 17.79 14.29 -19.85
CA ARG A 182 18.61 13.15 -20.29
C ARG A 182 18.05 11.87 -19.70
N VAL A 183 17.70 10.89 -20.53
CA VAL A 183 17.14 9.61 -20.08
C VAL A 183 18.22 8.55 -20.13
N TYR A 184 18.33 7.75 -19.06
CA TYR A 184 19.30 6.68 -18.92
C TYR A 184 18.64 5.39 -18.45
N VAL A 185 18.91 4.29 -19.18
CA VAL A 185 18.61 2.93 -18.73
C VAL A 185 19.85 2.39 -18.02
N LEU A 186 19.65 1.94 -16.77
CA LEU A 186 20.73 1.45 -15.92
C LEU A 186 20.60 -0.08 -15.77
N ASP A 187 21.39 -0.85 -16.51
CA ASP A 187 21.18 -2.29 -16.67
C ASP A 187 22.21 -3.15 -15.91
N ASP A 188 21.77 -3.73 -14.79
CA ASP A 188 22.56 -4.69 -14.01
C ASP A 188 22.55 -6.11 -14.64
N GLY A 189 21.71 -6.34 -15.65
CA GLY A 189 21.64 -7.58 -16.43
C GLY A 189 22.67 -7.66 -17.55
N ARG A 190 23.27 -6.53 -17.97
CA ARG A 190 24.28 -6.42 -19.03
C ARG A 190 23.82 -7.04 -20.36
N ARG A 191 22.65 -6.62 -20.85
CA ARG A 191 21.97 -7.20 -22.01
C ARG A 191 22.20 -6.35 -23.27
N ASP A 192 22.76 -6.95 -24.31
CA ASP A 192 23.10 -6.24 -25.56
C ASP A 192 21.86 -5.68 -26.28
N GLU A 193 20.74 -6.40 -26.26
CA GLU A 193 19.47 -5.94 -26.84
C GLU A 193 18.98 -4.60 -26.24
N PHE A 194 19.34 -4.32 -24.98
CA PHE A 194 19.01 -3.06 -24.32
C PHE A 194 19.89 -1.92 -24.82
N ARG A 195 21.18 -2.19 -25.07
CA ARG A 195 22.10 -1.22 -25.66
C ARG A 195 21.63 -0.82 -27.05
N GLU A 196 21.34 -1.81 -27.90
CA GLU A 196 20.84 -1.59 -29.26
C GLU A 196 19.55 -0.76 -29.25
N PHE A 197 18.62 -1.09 -28.34
CA PHE A 197 17.41 -0.29 -28.16
C PHE A 197 17.73 1.15 -27.75
N CYS A 198 18.55 1.36 -26.72
CA CYS A 198 18.88 2.70 -26.23
C CYS A 198 19.55 3.56 -27.31
N ASP A 199 20.48 2.99 -28.08
CA ASP A 199 21.15 3.66 -29.19
C ASP A 199 20.14 4.02 -30.29
N SER A 200 19.20 3.12 -30.61
CA SER A 200 18.19 3.34 -31.66
C SER A 200 17.19 4.46 -31.34
N VAL A 201 16.95 4.74 -30.06
CA VAL A 201 16.01 5.79 -29.61
C VAL A 201 16.71 7.02 -29.03
N GLY A 202 18.06 7.02 -29.00
CA GLY A 202 18.87 8.16 -28.57
C GLY A 202 18.84 8.42 -27.06
N ILE A 203 18.82 7.38 -26.23
CA ILE A 203 18.94 7.49 -24.76
C ILE A 203 20.23 6.83 -24.26
N GLY A 204 20.66 7.19 -23.06
CA GLY A 204 21.89 6.64 -22.48
C GLY A 204 21.70 5.22 -21.96
N TYR A 205 22.70 4.37 -22.16
CA TYR A 205 22.77 3.02 -21.59
C TYR A 205 23.98 2.90 -20.67
N ILE A 206 23.74 2.60 -19.39
CA ILE A 206 24.78 2.51 -18.36
C ILE A 206 24.79 1.09 -17.79
N ILE A 207 25.98 0.49 -17.76
CA ILE A 207 26.27 -0.78 -17.10
C ILE A 207 27.43 -0.59 -16.13
N ARG A 208 27.53 -1.45 -15.13
CA ARG A 208 28.60 -1.42 -14.14
C ARG A 208 29.34 -2.76 -14.02
N PRO A 209 30.60 -2.76 -13.55
CA PRO A 209 31.44 -3.96 -13.55
C PRO A 209 31.01 -5.05 -12.57
N ASP A 210 30.26 -4.71 -11.51
CA ASP A 210 29.77 -5.65 -10.49
C ASP A 210 28.27 -5.44 -10.19
N ASN A 211 27.67 -6.31 -9.37
CA ASN A 211 26.27 -6.21 -8.93
C ASN A 211 26.16 -5.91 -7.42
N ASN A 212 27.16 -5.24 -6.84
CA ASN A 212 27.18 -4.95 -5.40
C ASN A 212 26.04 -3.99 -5.02
N HIS A 213 25.40 -4.21 -3.87
CA HIS A 213 24.32 -3.36 -3.37
C HIS A 213 23.10 -3.21 -4.30
N ALA A 214 22.88 -4.13 -5.24
CA ALA A 214 21.69 -4.19 -6.11
C ALA A 214 21.34 -2.80 -6.71
N LYS A 215 20.05 -2.42 -6.70
CA LYS A 215 19.55 -1.15 -7.26
C LYS A 215 20.26 0.08 -6.70
N ALA A 216 20.55 0.13 -5.40
CA ALA A 216 21.27 1.24 -4.78
C ALA A 216 22.65 1.46 -5.41
N GLY A 217 23.40 0.37 -5.58
CA GLY A 217 24.72 0.43 -6.22
C GLY A 217 24.64 0.80 -7.71
N ASN A 218 23.60 0.37 -8.41
CA ASN A 218 23.36 0.72 -9.82
C ASN A 218 23.11 2.23 -9.98
N LEU A 219 22.22 2.78 -9.16
CA LEU A 219 21.95 4.22 -9.10
C LEU A 219 23.21 5.02 -8.73
N ASN A 220 23.96 4.57 -7.71
CA ASN A 220 25.20 5.25 -7.30
C ASN A 220 26.28 5.23 -8.38
N PHE A 221 26.41 4.13 -9.14
CA PHE A 221 27.33 4.09 -10.26
C PHE A 221 26.91 5.10 -11.33
N ALA A 222 25.63 5.17 -11.67
CA ALA A 222 25.11 6.14 -12.63
C ALA A 222 25.34 7.60 -12.21
N LEU A 223 25.28 7.91 -10.91
CA LEU A 223 25.61 9.25 -10.41
C LEU A 223 27.03 9.68 -10.81
N THR A 224 27.99 8.75 -10.87
CA THR A 224 29.38 9.04 -11.27
C THR A 224 29.54 9.29 -12.78
N GLN A 225 28.58 8.88 -13.59
CA GLN A 225 28.63 8.95 -15.07
C GLN A 225 27.81 10.11 -15.64
N THR A 226 27.08 10.84 -14.79
CA THR A 226 26.06 11.82 -15.20
C THR A 226 26.19 13.11 -14.37
N SER A 227 25.54 14.20 -14.80
CA SER A 227 25.82 15.55 -14.28
C SER A 227 24.60 16.45 -14.10
N GLY A 228 23.38 15.95 -14.31
CA GLY A 228 22.15 16.72 -14.12
C GLY A 228 21.95 17.16 -12.68
N GLU A 229 21.50 18.39 -12.47
CA GLU A 229 21.28 18.98 -11.14
C GLU A 229 20.24 18.23 -10.30
N TYR A 230 19.29 17.58 -10.98
CA TYR A 230 18.24 16.77 -10.39
C TYR A 230 18.20 15.40 -11.04
N ILE A 231 17.76 14.40 -10.26
CA ILE A 231 17.58 13.03 -10.70
C ILE A 231 16.11 12.66 -10.53
N ALA A 232 15.47 12.21 -11.61
CA ALA A 232 14.17 11.57 -11.55
C ALA A 232 14.35 10.05 -11.63
N ILE A 233 13.76 9.30 -10.70
CA ILE A 233 13.93 7.84 -10.64
C ILE A 233 12.59 7.17 -10.91
N PHE A 234 12.57 6.27 -11.90
CA PHE A 234 11.43 5.40 -12.20
C PHE A 234 11.90 3.96 -12.27
N ASP A 235 11.22 3.05 -11.57
CA ASP A 235 11.41 1.62 -11.82
C ASP A 235 11.09 1.28 -13.27
N ALA A 236 11.69 0.19 -13.77
CA ALA A 236 11.48 -0.34 -15.11
C ALA A 236 10.01 -0.37 -15.59
N ASP A 237 9.08 -0.63 -14.67
CA ASP A 237 7.64 -0.78 -14.91
C ASP A 237 6.81 0.48 -14.62
N HIS A 238 7.41 1.55 -14.09
CA HIS A 238 6.72 2.77 -13.71
C HIS A 238 6.74 3.81 -14.83
N VAL A 239 5.65 3.88 -15.57
CA VAL A 239 5.49 4.72 -16.76
C VAL A 239 5.12 6.15 -16.35
N PRO A 240 6.00 7.15 -16.52
CA PRO A 240 5.71 8.53 -16.12
C PRO A 240 4.71 9.23 -17.04
N THR A 241 4.02 10.24 -16.51
CA THR A 241 3.24 11.19 -17.32
C THR A 241 4.14 12.33 -17.80
N ARG A 242 3.75 12.95 -18.91
CA ARG A 242 4.47 14.08 -19.49
C ARG A 242 4.64 15.27 -18.55
N SER A 243 3.71 15.43 -17.61
CA SER A 243 3.66 16.53 -16.65
C SER A 243 4.52 16.33 -15.39
N PHE A 244 5.16 15.17 -15.20
CA PHE A 244 5.83 14.78 -13.97
C PHE A 244 6.77 15.86 -13.41
N LEU A 245 7.69 16.39 -14.25
CA LEU A 245 8.63 17.42 -13.82
C LEU A 245 7.96 18.78 -13.61
N GLN A 246 7.01 19.17 -14.47
CA GLN A 246 6.30 20.44 -14.33
C GLN A 246 5.51 20.54 -13.03
N VAL A 247 4.91 19.43 -12.62
CA VAL A 247 4.10 19.32 -11.41
C VAL A 247 4.95 19.33 -10.13
N GLY A 248 6.15 18.73 -10.17
CA GLY A 248 7.05 18.61 -9.01
C GLY A 248 8.08 19.73 -8.85
N MET A 249 8.70 20.17 -9.95
CA MET A 249 9.97 20.93 -9.89
C MET A 249 9.84 22.32 -9.24
N GLY A 250 8.68 22.97 -9.34
CA GLY A 250 8.47 24.29 -8.75
C GLY A 250 8.72 24.35 -7.23
N TRP A 251 8.54 23.25 -6.51
CA TRP A 251 8.80 23.21 -5.06
C TRP A 251 10.29 23.31 -4.71
N PHE A 252 11.19 22.80 -5.54
CA PHE A 252 12.63 22.92 -5.31
C PHE A 252 13.13 24.36 -5.50
N LEU A 253 12.48 25.12 -6.37
CA LEU A 253 12.78 26.54 -6.57
C LEU A 253 12.28 27.40 -5.40
N LYS A 254 11.15 27.00 -4.80
CA LYS A 254 10.57 27.68 -3.64
C LYS A 254 11.31 27.40 -2.34
N ASP A 255 11.71 26.15 -2.13
CA ASP A 255 12.42 25.72 -0.92
C ASP A 255 13.84 25.25 -1.26
N PRO A 256 14.86 26.09 -1.08
CA PRO A 256 16.25 25.74 -1.38
C PRO A 256 16.77 24.52 -0.60
N LYS A 257 16.16 24.18 0.55
CA LYS A 257 16.51 23.02 1.38
C LYS A 257 15.76 21.75 0.98
N LEU A 258 14.83 21.81 0.04
CA LEU A 258 14.14 20.63 -0.45
C LEU A 258 15.14 19.76 -1.22
N ALA A 259 15.37 18.55 -0.70
CA ALA A 259 16.27 17.58 -1.31
C ALA A 259 15.53 16.50 -2.09
N MET A 260 14.27 16.21 -1.74
CA MET A 260 13.50 15.15 -2.40
C MET A 260 12.01 15.46 -2.43
N LEU A 261 11.38 15.16 -3.56
CA LEU A 261 9.94 15.20 -3.76
C LEU A 261 9.45 13.83 -4.24
N GLN A 262 8.48 13.26 -3.53
CA GLN A 262 7.86 11.97 -3.85
C GLN A 262 6.44 12.18 -4.39
N THR A 263 6.06 11.39 -5.41
CA THR A 263 4.68 11.26 -5.91
C THR A 263 4.14 9.83 -5.63
N PRO A 264 2.81 9.61 -5.62
CA PRO A 264 2.22 8.29 -5.39
C PRO A 264 2.79 7.20 -6.30
N HIS A 265 2.94 5.97 -5.77
CA HIS A 265 2.95 4.80 -6.62
C HIS A 265 1.51 4.42 -6.93
N PHE A 266 1.13 4.59 -8.19
CA PHE A 266 -0.16 4.16 -8.71
C PHE A 266 0.05 2.91 -9.54
N PHE A 267 -0.84 1.92 -9.43
CA PHE A 267 -0.76 0.68 -10.20
C PHE A 267 -1.96 0.58 -11.13
N PHE A 268 -1.70 0.33 -12.41
CA PHE A 268 -2.78 0.17 -13.40
C PHE A 268 -3.16 -1.31 -13.62
N SER A 269 -2.49 -2.23 -12.95
CA SER A 269 -2.82 -3.64 -12.86
C SER A 269 -3.27 -4.02 -11.45
N PRO A 270 -4.17 -5.00 -11.29
CA PRO A 270 -4.59 -5.48 -9.98
C PRO A 270 -3.43 -6.17 -9.25
N ASP A 271 -3.36 -5.98 -7.94
CA ASP A 271 -2.56 -6.86 -7.09
C ASP A 271 -3.23 -8.24 -6.90
N PRO A 272 -2.56 -9.24 -6.29
CA PRO A 272 -3.14 -10.57 -6.16
C PRO A 272 -4.39 -10.61 -5.27
N PHE A 273 -4.56 -9.71 -4.31
CA PHE A 273 -5.79 -9.64 -3.51
C PHE A 273 -6.93 -9.15 -4.39
N GLU A 274 -6.73 -8.05 -5.10
CA GLU A 274 -7.72 -7.48 -6.03
C GLU A 274 -8.13 -8.48 -7.10
N LYS A 275 -7.14 -9.18 -7.68
CA LYS A 275 -7.33 -10.18 -8.74
C LYS A 275 -8.04 -11.44 -8.23
N ASN A 276 -7.58 -12.02 -7.13
CA ASN A 276 -8.10 -13.32 -6.65
C ASN A 276 -9.48 -13.17 -5.97
N LEU A 277 -9.76 -11.99 -5.42
CA LEU A 277 -11.04 -11.69 -4.77
C LEU A 277 -12.05 -10.97 -5.67
N ASP A 278 -11.65 -10.57 -6.89
CA ASP A 278 -12.47 -9.82 -7.84
C ASP A 278 -12.93 -8.45 -7.29
N THR A 279 -11.96 -7.70 -6.76
CA THR A 279 -12.19 -6.39 -6.10
C THR A 279 -11.43 -5.23 -6.73
N PHE A 280 -10.82 -5.45 -7.91
CA PHE A 280 -10.05 -4.42 -8.61
C PHE A 280 -10.92 -3.18 -8.92
N ARG A 281 -10.47 -1.99 -8.48
CA ARG A 281 -11.14 -0.70 -8.63
C ARG A 281 -12.47 -0.54 -7.87
N THR A 282 -12.91 -1.54 -7.10
CA THR A 282 -14.07 -1.42 -6.21
C THR A 282 -13.61 -1.19 -4.76
N VAL A 283 -12.62 -1.96 -4.32
CA VAL A 283 -11.96 -1.82 -3.02
C VAL A 283 -10.58 -1.20 -3.25
N PRO A 284 -10.20 -0.16 -2.49
CA PRO A 284 -8.85 0.40 -2.57
C PRO A 284 -7.77 -0.65 -2.29
N ASN A 285 -6.71 -0.66 -3.10
CA ASN A 285 -5.61 -1.60 -2.94
C ASN A 285 -4.80 -1.35 -1.66
N GLU A 286 -3.86 -2.24 -1.35
CA GLU A 286 -3.08 -2.11 -0.11
C GLU A 286 -2.26 -0.80 -0.04
N GLY A 287 -1.64 -0.41 -1.16
CA GLY A 287 -0.75 0.74 -1.22
C GLY A 287 -1.47 2.10 -1.15
N GLU A 288 -2.76 2.15 -1.49
CA GLU A 288 -3.55 3.39 -1.53
C GLU A 288 -3.64 4.08 -0.17
N LEU A 289 -3.70 3.35 0.95
CA LEU A 289 -3.66 3.97 2.27
C LEU A 289 -2.36 4.75 2.47
N PHE A 290 -1.23 4.13 2.12
CA PHE A 290 0.08 4.70 2.34
C PHE A 290 0.32 5.93 1.47
N TYR A 291 0.06 5.80 0.16
CA TYR A 291 0.27 6.90 -0.79
C TYR A 291 -0.87 7.93 -0.78
N GLY A 292 -2.08 7.56 -0.41
CA GLY A 292 -3.23 8.46 -0.38
C GLY A 292 -3.22 9.40 0.82
N LEU A 293 -3.04 8.83 2.01
CA LEU A 293 -3.19 9.55 3.27
C LEU A 293 -1.88 9.65 4.07
N VAL A 294 -1.19 8.52 4.25
CA VAL A 294 -0.08 8.43 5.21
C VAL A 294 1.12 9.28 4.79
N GLN A 295 1.49 9.27 3.51
CA GLN A 295 2.57 10.10 2.97
C GLN A 295 2.25 11.60 3.01
N ASP A 296 0.99 11.98 2.78
CA ASP A 296 0.54 13.38 2.93
C ASP A 296 0.51 13.81 4.41
N GLY A 297 0.23 12.86 5.31
CA GLY A 297 0.44 13.02 6.75
C GLY A 297 1.91 13.18 7.13
N ASN A 298 2.82 12.42 6.51
CA ASN A 298 4.26 12.56 6.72
C ASN A 298 4.80 13.92 6.26
N ASP A 299 4.26 14.46 5.17
CA ASP A 299 4.66 15.77 4.63
C ASP A 299 4.40 16.91 5.63
N LEU A 300 3.35 16.80 6.47
CA LEU A 300 3.13 17.74 7.58
C LEU A 300 4.34 17.82 8.51
N TRP A 301 4.99 16.69 8.74
CA TRP A 301 6.09 16.53 9.68
C TRP A 301 7.47 16.63 9.02
N ASN A 302 7.56 17.00 7.72
CA ASN A 302 8.79 17.00 6.94
C ASN A 302 9.51 15.63 7.00
N ALA A 303 8.72 14.56 6.84
CA ALA A 303 9.17 13.18 7.00
C ALA A 303 8.72 12.30 5.84
N THR A 304 8.53 12.88 4.65
CA THR A 304 8.14 12.13 3.46
C THR A 304 9.24 11.13 3.11
N PHE A 305 8.84 9.88 2.86
CA PHE A 305 9.76 8.82 2.46
C PHE A 305 10.04 8.89 0.95
N PHE A 306 11.27 8.59 0.57
CA PHE A 306 11.59 8.15 -0.78
C PHE A 306 11.22 6.66 -0.88
N CYS A 307 10.43 6.32 -1.89
CA CYS A 307 9.90 4.98 -2.11
C CYS A 307 10.56 4.26 -3.30
N GLY A 308 11.78 4.64 -3.66
CA GLY A 308 12.57 3.97 -4.69
C GLY A 308 12.21 4.34 -6.14
N SER A 309 11.02 4.86 -6.39
CA SER A 309 10.51 5.24 -7.72
C SER A 309 9.55 6.43 -7.60
N CYS A 310 9.21 7.08 -8.72
CA CYS A 310 8.28 8.21 -8.81
C CYS A 310 8.72 9.42 -7.97
N ALA A 311 10.03 9.68 -7.91
CA ALA A 311 10.61 10.73 -7.11
C ALA A 311 11.60 11.59 -7.90
N ILE A 312 11.72 12.85 -7.49
CA ILE A 312 12.74 13.80 -7.92
C ILE A 312 13.66 14.03 -6.73
N ILE A 313 14.97 13.92 -6.94
CA ILE A 313 16.00 14.14 -5.91
C ILE A 313 17.00 15.17 -6.42
N LYS A 314 17.32 16.16 -5.58
CA LYS A 314 18.37 17.13 -5.87
C LYS A 314 19.73 16.45 -5.69
N ARG A 315 20.59 16.50 -6.72
CA ARG A 315 21.86 15.76 -6.75
C ARG A 315 22.80 16.16 -5.62
N ALA A 316 23.04 17.45 -5.40
CA ALA A 316 24.02 17.91 -4.42
C ALA A 316 23.74 17.40 -2.98
N PRO A 317 22.51 17.51 -2.43
CA PRO A 317 22.17 16.87 -1.15
C PRO A 317 22.31 15.35 -1.14
N LEU A 318 22.00 14.69 -2.26
CA LEU A 318 22.13 13.24 -2.39
C LEU A 318 23.60 12.80 -2.33
N GLU A 319 24.49 13.49 -3.02
CA GLU A 319 25.93 13.23 -2.98
C GLU A 319 26.53 13.52 -1.60
N GLU A 320 26.02 14.54 -0.89
CA GLU A 320 26.45 14.86 0.48
C GLU A 320 26.14 13.73 1.48
N VAL A 321 25.03 13.01 1.33
CA VAL A 321 24.71 11.83 2.16
C VAL A 321 25.42 10.54 1.69
N GLY A 322 26.28 10.64 0.67
CA GLY A 322 27.04 9.52 0.11
C GLY A 322 26.28 8.75 -0.98
N GLY A 323 25.30 9.37 -1.62
CA GLY A 323 24.43 8.75 -2.62
C GLY A 323 23.22 8.03 -2.01
N ILE A 324 22.66 7.10 -2.77
CA ILE A 324 21.62 6.18 -2.31
C ILE A 324 22.22 5.25 -1.25
N ALA A 325 21.53 5.09 -0.12
CA ALA A 325 22.00 4.26 0.99
C ALA A 325 22.20 2.78 0.59
N VAL A 326 23.17 2.09 1.18
CA VAL A 326 23.55 0.73 0.78
C VAL A 326 23.56 -0.28 1.94
N GLU A 327 23.29 0.21 3.16
CA GLU A 327 23.41 -0.54 4.40
C GLU A 327 22.23 -1.45 4.69
N THR A 328 21.07 -1.17 4.09
CA THR A 328 19.82 -1.90 4.28
C THR A 328 19.20 -2.27 2.94
N VAL A 329 18.27 -3.23 2.94
CA VAL A 329 17.58 -3.67 1.70
C VAL A 329 16.43 -2.77 1.26
N THR A 330 16.17 -1.71 2.02
CA THR A 330 15.22 -0.63 1.71
C THR A 330 16.04 0.66 1.64
N GLU A 331 16.89 0.72 0.61
CA GLU A 331 17.83 1.81 0.37
C GLU A 331 17.14 3.17 0.29
N ASP A 332 15.91 3.15 -0.20
CA ASP A 332 15.09 4.29 -0.51
C ASP A 332 14.68 5.05 0.75
N ALA A 333 13.97 4.37 1.66
CA ALA A 333 13.53 4.94 2.93
C ALA A 333 14.73 5.34 3.79
N HIS A 334 15.83 4.58 3.73
CA HIS A 334 17.06 4.91 4.45
C HIS A 334 17.73 6.17 3.88
N THR A 335 17.71 6.37 2.57
CA THR A 335 18.23 7.61 1.94
C THR A 335 17.44 8.83 2.41
N ALA A 336 16.11 8.76 2.43
CA ALA A 336 15.28 9.86 2.94
C ALA A 336 15.58 10.18 4.41
N LEU A 337 15.77 9.16 5.25
CA LEU A 337 16.17 9.32 6.65
C LEU A 337 17.49 10.08 6.78
N LYS A 338 18.50 9.71 5.97
CA LYS A 338 19.82 10.39 5.96
C LYS A 338 19.71 11.85 5.52
N LEU A 339 18.93 12.15 4.49
CA LEU A 339 18.67 13.52 4.04
C LEU A 339 18.04 14.36 5.16
N ASN A 340 16.98 13.84 5.81
CA ASN A 340 16.35 14.55 6.92
C ASN A 340 17.29 14.71 8.13
N ARG A 341 18.19 13.76 8.41
CA ARG A 341 19.20 13.88 9.48
C ARG A 341 20.20 15.01 9.23
N LEU A 342 20.56 15.27 7.98
CA LEU A 342 21.39 16.43 7.60
C LEU A 342 20.61 17.74 7.56
N GLY A 343 19.31 17.72 7.89
CA GLY A 343 18.47 18.92 7.95
C GLY A 343 17.89 19.35 6.61
N TYR A 344 17.94 18.49 5.59
CA TYR A 344 17.24 18.68 4.34
C TYR A 344 15.74 18.39 4.48
N ASN A 345 14.93 19.07 3.67
CA ASN A 345 13.50 18.86 3.62
C ASN A 345 13.14 17.79 2.59
N THR A 346 12.04 17.09 2.85
CA THR A 346 11.42 16.12 1.96
C THR A 346 9.95 16.48 1.80
N ALA A 347 9.40 16.34 0.59
CA ALA A 347 8.04 16.74 0.29
C ALA A 347 7.26 15.65 -0.44
N TYR A 348 5.94 15.64 -0.21
CA TYR A 348 5.03 14.76 -0.91
C TYR A 348 4.04 15.55 -1.76
N LEU A 349 3.71 15.03 -2.95
CA LEU A 349 2.62 15.57 -3.75
C LEU A 349 1.66 14.43 -4.10
N ALA A 350 0.47 14.44 -3.51
CA ALA A 350 -0.54 13.38 -3.64
C ALA A 350 -1.28 13.42 -5.01
N ILE A 351 -0.52 13.43 -6.11
CA ILE A 351 -1.00 13.41 -7.49
C ILE A 351 -0.23 12.31 -8.22
N PRO A 352 -0.88 11.22 -8.66
CA PRO A 352 -0.21 10.21 -9.47
C PRO A 352 0.37 10.83 -10.74
N GLN A 353 1.68 10.69 -10.94
CA GLN A 353 2.42 11.19 -12.11
C GLN A 353 3.23 10.07 -12.78
N ALA A 354 3.08 8.84 -12.32
CA ALA A 354 3.57 7.64 -12.97
C ALA A 354 2.71 6.45 -12.52
N ALA A 355 2.65 5.41 -13.35
CA ALA A 355 1.90 4.21 -13.04
C ALA A 355 2.71 2.95 -13.30
N GLY A 356 2.72 2.04 -12.33
CA GLY A 356 3.47 0.79 -12.33
C GLY A 356 2.61 -0.45 -12.54
N LEU A 357 3.30 -1.59 -12.63
CA LEU A 357 2.69 -2.92 -12.55
C LEU A 357 2.75 -3.44 -11.10
N ALA A 358 1.62 -3.96 -10.62
CA ALA A 358 1.55 -4.69 -9.36
C ALA A 358 2.14 -6.10 -9.52
N THR A 359 2.46 -6.75 -8.40
CA THR A 359 2.92 -8.15 -8.40
C THR A 359 1.82 -9.08 -8.93
N GLU A 360 2.17 -10.00 -9.83
CA GLU A 360 1.17 -10.84 -10.51
C GLU A 360 0.68 -12.03 -9.68
N SER A 361 1.51 -12.56 -8.78
CA SER A 361 1.17 -13.71 -7.93
C SER A 361 1.28 -13.37 -6.45
N LEU A 362 0.50 -14.06 -5.63
CA LEU A 362 0.50 -13.98 -4.17
C LEU A 362 1.88 -14.25 -3.60
N SER A 363 2.58 -15.26 -4.11
CA SER A 363 3.94 -15.58 -3.68
C SER A 363 4.93 -14.44 -3.95
N GLY A 364 4.82 -13.77 -5.11
CA GLY A 364 5.59 -12.58 -5.46
C GLY A 364 5.27 -11.40 -4.54
N HIS A 365 3.99 -11.19 -4.25
CA HIS A 365 3.51 -10.15 -3.33
C HIS A 365 4.05 -10.35 -1.91
N ILE A 366 3.92 -11.56 -1.35
CA ILE A 366 4.47 -11.94 -0.05
C ILE A 366 5.99 -11.72 -0.04
N GLY A 367 6.69 -12.17 -1.09
CA GLY A 367 8.14 -11.97 -1.23
C GLY A 367 8.56 -10.50 -1.19
N GLN A 368 7.78 -9.62 -1.82
CA GLN A 368 8.02 -8.18 -1.79
C GLN A 368 7.85 -7.61 -0.37
N ARG A 369 6.77 -7.96 0.33
CA ARG A 369 6.50 -7.48 1.70
C ARG A 369 7.49 -8.01 2.74
N ILE A 370 7.96 -9.26 2.59
CA ILE A 370 9.06 -9.80 3.41
C ILE A 370 10.31 -8.91 3.31
N ARG A 371 10.66 -8.47 2.10
CA ARG A 371 11.83 -7.62 1.86
C ARG A 371 11.68 -6.26 2.56
N TRP A 372 10.52 -5.62 2.39
CA TRP A 372 10.22 -4.34 3.02
C TRP A 372 10.21 -4.42 4.54
N ALA A 373 9.55 -5.44 5.10
CA ALA A 373 9.49 -5.66 6.54
C ALA A 373 10.90 -5.85 7.13
N ARG A 374 11.74 -6.65 6.48
CA ARG A 374 13.13 -6.83 6.90
C ARG A 374 13.94 -5.53 6.79
N GLY A 375 13.82 -4.79 5.68
CA GLY A 375 14.57 -3.54 5.49
C GLY A 375 14.22 -2.48 6.53
N MET A 376 12.93 -2.29 6.82
CA MET A 376 12.49 -1.36 7.86
C MET A 376 12.96 -1.77 9.26
N ALA A 377 12.94 -3.07 9.57
CA ALA A 377 13.50 -3.58 10.82
C ALA A 377 15.04 -3.40 10.89
N GLN A 378 15.76 -3.55 9.77
CA GLN A 378 17.18 -3.25 9.68
C GLN A 378 17.45 -1.78 9.99
N ILE A 379 16.74 -0.84 9.34
CA ILE A 379 16.90 0.60 9.60
C ILE A 379 16.62 0.90 11.07
N PHE A 380 15.55 0.34 11.64
CA PHE A 380 15.21 0.53 13.05
C PHE A 380 16.35 0.09 13.98
N ARG A 381 17.03 -1.01 13.64
CA ARG A 381 18.13 -1.57 14.42
C ARG A 381 19.47 -0.86 14.21
N THR A 382 19.76 -0.38 13.00
CA THR A 382 21.07 0.17 12.60
C THR A 382 21.15 1.69 12.70
N ASP A 383 20.11 2.40 12.25
CA ASP A 383 20.04 3.88 12.18
C ASP A 383 18.87 4.43 13.00
N ASN A 384 18.49 3.72 14.07
CA ASN A 384 17.38 4.01 14.98
C ASN A 384 16.91 5.49 15.01
N PRO A 385 15.66 5.79 14.58
CA PRO A 385 15.17 7.16 14.50
C PRO A 385 14.97 7.81 15.88
N LEU A 386 14.73 7.02 16.94
CA LEU A 386 14.46 7.54 18.28
C LEU A 386 15.70 8.11 18.96
N LEU A 387 16.85 7.45 18.81
CA LEU A 387 18.08 7.80 19.54
C LEU A 387 19.08 8.60 18.70
N GLY A 388 19.04 8.48 17.36
CA GLY A 388 19.98 9.19 16.50
C GLY A 388 19.76 10.72 16.47
N LYS A 389 20.82 11.50 16.19
CA LYS A 389 20.76 12.97 16.12
C LYS A 389 20.22 13.46 14.77
N GLY A 390 19.86 14.74 14.67
CA GLY A 390 19.49 15.39 13.40
C GLY A 390 18.00 15.35 13.03
N LEU A 391 17.17 14.56 13.73
CA LEU A 391 15.72 14.52 13.49
C LEU A 391 14.93 15.36 14.50
N SER A 392 13.92 16.08 13.99
CA SER A 392 12.87 16.71 14.78
C SER A 392 11.95 15.66 15.42
N LEU A 393 11.20 16.04 16.45
CA LEU A 393 10.30 15.11 17.14
C LEU A 393 9.22 14.52 16.23
N GLY A 394 8.66 15.31 15.32
CA GLY A 394 7.67 14.84 14.34
C GLY A 394 8.25 13.79 13.39
N GLN A 395 9.44 14.07 12.83
CA GLN A 395 10.18 13.11 12.00
C GLN A 395 10.43 11.81 12.76
N ARG A 396 10.87 11.87 14.03
CA ARG A 396 11.09 10.67 14.85
C ARG A 396 9.85 9.80 14.95
N PHE A 397 8.68 10.39 15.18
CA PHE A 397 7.43 9.64 15.27
C PHE A 397 7.00 9.06 13.92
N CYS A 398 7.12 9.81 12.82
CA CYS A 398 6.81 9.29 11.48
C CYS A 398 7.70 8.11 11.09
N TYR A 399 9.02 8.24 11.26
CA TYR A 399 9.97 7.15 10.99
C TYR A 399 9.75 5.95 11.91
N LEU A 400 9.53 6.19 13.21
CA LEU A 400 9.23 5.13 14.16
C LEU A 400 7.94 4.40 13.78
N ASN A 401 6.87 5.12 13.42
CA ASN A 401 5.61 4.49 13.05
C ASN A 401 5.74 3.61 11.81
N ALA A 402 6.44 4.11 10.78
CA ALA A 402 6.69 3.34 9.57
C ALA A 402 7.48 2.05 9.84
N MET A 403 8.45 2.11 10.77
CA MET A 403 9.22 0.93 11.17
C MET A 403 8.38 -0.03 12.01
N LEU A 404 7.65 0.47 13.01
CA LEU A 404 6.79 -0.33 13.87
C LEU A 404 5.68 -1.00 13.10
N HIS A 405 5.13 -0.37 12.06
CA HIS A 405 4.08 -0.95 11.22
C HIS A 405 4.41 -2.38 10.78
N PHE A 406 5.64 -2.68 10.40
CA PHE A 406 6.02 -4.03 9.95
C PHE A 406 6.14 -5.09 11.06
N PHE A 407 6.01 -4.72 12.34
CA PHE A 407 6.06 -5.65 13.48
C PHE A 407 4.70 -6.30 13.79
N TYR A 408 3.64 -6.03 13.02
CA TYR A 408 2.30 -6.55 13.31
C TYR A 408 2.21 -8.08 13.22
N GLY A 409 3.16 -8.76 12.57
CA GLY A 409 3.08 -10.19 12.31
C GLY A 409 2.86 -11.04 13.57
N LEU A 410 3.60 -10.75 14.66
CA LEU A 410 3.40 -11.46 15.92
C LEU A 410 2.10 -11.05 16.63
N PRO A 411 1.81 -9.76 16.88
CA PRO A 411 0.53 -9.30 17.44
C PRO A 411 -0.70 -9.84 16.71
N ARG A 412 -0.69 -9.87 15.37
CA ARG A 412 -1.80 -10.40 14.55
C ARG A 412 -2.06 -11.88 14.83
N LEU A 413 -1.01 -12.70 14.92
CA LEU A 413 -1.15 -14.11 15.28
C LEU A 413 -1.66 -14.30 16.72
N VAL A 414 -1.21 -13.46 17.65
CA VAL A 414 -1.74 -13.45 19.03
C VAL A 414 -3.23 -13.14 19.04
N PHE A 415 -3.69 -12.10 18.34
CA PHE A 415 -5.12 -11.77 18.26
C PHE A 415 -5.97 -12.88 17.61
N LEU A 416 -5.47 -13.50 16.54
CA LEU A 416 -6.16 -14.60 15.86
C LEU A 416 -6.26 -15.88 16.70
N THR A 417 -5.49 -16.00 17.78
CA THR A 417 -5.44 -17.20 18.64
C THR A 417 -5.85 -16.94 20.08
N ALA A 418 -5.98 -15.68 20.51
CA ALA A 418 -6.27 -15.31 21.89
C ALA A 418 -7.54 -15.96 22.46
N PRO A 419 -8.69 -16.05 21.74
CA PRO A 419 -9.88 -16.73 22.26
C PRO A 419 -9.65 -18.23 22.52
N LEU A 420 -8.73 -18.86 21.78
CA LEU A 420 -8.44 -20.30 21.91
C LEU A 420 -7.76 -20.62 23.23
N ALA A 421 -7.07 -19.66 23.84
CA ALA A 421 -6.49 -19.80 25.18
C ALA A 421 -7.57 -20.20 26.20
N TYR A 422 -8.72 -19.52 26.17
CA TYR A 422 -9.85 -19.85 27.04
C TYR A 422 -10.63 -21.07 26.54
N LEU A 423 -10.96 -21.14 25.25
CA LEU A 423 -11.82 -22.21 24.73
C LEU A 423 -11.20 -23.60 24.87
N ILE A 424 -9.90 -23.74 24.59
CA ILE A 424 -9.18 -25.02 24.57
C ILE A 424 -8.50 -25.31 25.90
N PHE A 425 -7.81 -24.31 26.48
CA PHE A 425 -6.98 -24.52 27.68
C PHE A 425 -7.59 -23.97 28.97
N GLU A 426 -8.78 -23.36 28.89
CA GLU A 426 -9.45 -22.70 30.03
C GLU A 426 -8.59 -21.62 30.69
N ALA A 427 -7.62 -21.09 29.93
CA ALA A 427 -6.74 -20.05 30.41
C ALA A 427 -7.48 -18.71 30.46
N GLN A 428 -7.56 -18.14 31.66
CA GLN A 428 -8.19 -16.85 31.90
C GLN A 428 -7.22 -15.71 31.59
N ILE A 429 -7.30 -15.23 30.34
CA ILE A 429 -6.48 -14.13 29.80
C ILE A 429 -6.93 -12.72 30.25
N PHE A 430 -8.10 -12.64 30.89
CA PHE A 430 -8.62 -11.46 31.60
C PHE A 430 -9.02 -11.88 33.01
N GLN A 431 -8.44 -11.25 34.01
CA GLN A 431 -8.85 -11.41 35.41
C GLN A 431 -9.86 -10.33 35.78
N ALA A 432 -11.02 -10.38 35.12
CA ALA A 432 -12.11 -9.43 35.34
C ALA A 432 -13.46 -10.04 34.93
N PRO A 433 -14.58 -9.60 35.55
CA PRO A 433 -15.93 -9.94 35.11
C PRO A 433 -16.16 -9.62 33.62
N ALA A 434 -16.83 -10.52 32.91
CA ALA A 434 -17.09 -10.40 31.48
C ALA A 434 -17.73 -9.06 31.06
N LEU A 435 -18.67 -8.55 31.85
CA LEU A 435 -19.32 -7.26 31.58
C LEU A 435 -18.36 -6.07 31.68
N LEU A 436 -17.38 -6.12 32.59
CA LEU A 436 -16.35 -5.08 32.68
C LEU A 436 -15.43 -5.10 31.45
N ILE A 437 -15.06 -6.29 30.98
CA ILE A 437 -14.29 -6.43 29.74
C ILE A 437 -15.02 -5.74 28.58
N VAL A 438 -16.31 -6.04 28.40
CA VAL A 438 -17.13 -5.42 27.35
C VAL A 438 -17.24 -3.90 27.54
N ALA A 439 -17.49 -3.43 28.76
CA ALA A 439 -17.68 -2.01 29.05
C ALA A 439 -16.43 -1.14 28.79
N TYR A 440 -15.23 -1.72 28.84
CA TYR A 440 -13.99 -1.01 28.55
C TYR A 440 -13.46 -1.29 27.13
N ALA A 441 -13.44 -2.54 26.68
CA ALA A 441 -12.85 -2.93 25.39
C ALA A 441 -13.70 -2.48 24.20
N LEU A 442 -15.01 -2.75 24.23
CA LEU A 442 -15.88 -2.51 23.07
C LEU A 442 -15.97 -1.01 22.70
N PRO A 443 -16.15 -0.07 23.64
CA PRO A 443 -16.16 1.36 23.31
C PRO A 443 -14.86 1.85 22.67
N HIS A 444 -13.72 1.40 23.19
CA HIS A 444 -12.41 1.72 22.61
C HIS A 444 -12.33 1.25 21.15
N ILE A 445 -12.64 -0.03 20.90
CA ILE A 445 -12.59 -0.62 19.55
C ILE A 445 -13.51 0.15 18.60
N LEU A 446 -14.77 0.39 19.00
CA LEU A 446 -15.74 1.07 18.15
C LEU A 446 -15.34 2.53 17.85
N LEU A 447 -14.87 3.27 18.85
CA LEU A 447 -14.42 4.66 18.66
C LEU A 447 -13.18 4.72 17.76
N ALA A 448 -12.22 3.82 17.94
CA ALA A 448 -11.05 3.70 17.07
C ALA A 448 -11.47 3.37 15.62
N SER A 449 -12.35 2.39 15.43
CA SER A 449 -12.84 1.99 14.10
C SER A 449 -13.63 3.09 13.40
N VAL A 450 -14.56 3.75 14.07
CA VAL A 450 -15.36 4.86 13.48
C VAL A 450 -14.47 6.05 13.14
N THR A 451 -13.51 6.38 14.00
CA THR A 451 -12.57 7.48 13.76
C THR A 451 -11.64 7.16 12.59
N ASN A 452 -11.08 5.95 12.55
CA ASN A 452 -10.24 5.50 11.44
C ASN A 452 -11.04 5.49 10.13
N SER A 453 -12.22 4.87 10.08
CA SER A 453 -13.10 4.88 8.89
C SER A 453 -13.37 6.31 8.38
N THR A 454 -13.52 7.28 9.27
CA THR A 454 -13.72 8.69 8.88
C THR A 454 -12.46 9.33 8.29
N ILE A 455 -11.28 8.98 8.82
CA ILE A 455 -9.98 9.51 8.37
C ILE A 455 -9.52 8.85 7.06
N GLN A 456 -9.58 7.51 7.01
CA GLN A 456 -8.93 6.69 5.99
C GLN A 456 -9.90 6.04 5.00
N GLY A 457 -11.22 6.13 5.22
CA GLY A 457 -12.22 5.37 4.47
C GLY A 457 -12.26 5.57 2.96
N ARG A 458 -11.60 6.61 2.43
CA ARG A 458 -11.40 6.81 0.98
C ARG A 458 -10.31 5.92 0.38
N PHE A 459 -9.34 5.50 1.19
CA PHE A 459 -8.13 4.79 0.77
C PHE A 459 -8.01 3.42 1.43
N ARG A 460 -8.84 3.11 2.43
CA ARG A 460 -8.89 1.82 3.10
C ARG A 460 -10.25 1.55 3.69
N HIS A 461 -10.89 0.47 3.23
CA HIS A 461 -12.13 -0.02 3.82
C HIS A 461 -11.87 -0.76 5.14
N SER A 462 -12.87 -0.73 6.03
CA SER A 462 -12.80 -1.39 7.33
C SER A 462 -12.65 -2.92 7.15
N PHE A 463 -12.04 -3.62 8.11
CA PHE A 463 -11.83 -5.08 8.11
C PHE A 463 -10.88 -5.64 7.04
N TRP A 464 -10.64 -4.90 5.94
CA TRP A 464 -9.73 -5.32 4.89
C TRP A 464 -8.28 -5.38 5.37
N ASN A 465 -7.85 -4.41 6.20
CA ASN A 465 -6.50 -4.43 6.79
C ASN A 465 -6.24 -5.73 7.54
N GLU A 466 -7.26 -6.26 8.21
CA GLU A 466 -7.22 -7.51 8.93
C GLU A 466 -7.02 -8.72 8.03
N VAL A 467 -7.60 -8.72 6.83
CA VAL A 467 -7.35 -9.75 5.82
C VAL A 467 -5.92 -9.67 5.29
N TYR A 468 -5.45 -8.48 4.87
CA TYR A 468 -4.09 -8.26 4.36
C TYR A 468 -3.03 -8.67 5.40
N GLU A 469 -3.17 -8.19 6.63
CA GLU A 469 -2.23 -8.51 7.70
C GLU A 469 -2.25 -10.00 8.06
N SER A 470 -3.41 -10.66 8.05
CA SER A 470 -3.50 -12.09 8.37
C SER A 470 -2.79 -12.98 7.35
N VAL A 471 -2.86 -12.65 6.06
CA VAL A 471 -2.11 -13.35 5.00
C VAL A 471 -0.60 -13.20 5.22
N LEU A 472 -0.14 -12.00 5.58
CA LEU A 472 1.28 -11.67 5.67
C LEU A 472 1.92 -12.00 7.03
N ALA A 473 1.14 -12.07 8.11
CA ALA A 473 1.62 -12.08 9.49
C ALA A 473 2.68 -13.16 9.76
N TRP A 474 2.41 -14.39 9.36
CA TRP A 474 3.34 -15.51 9.53
C TRP A 474 4.67 -15.30 8.79
N TYR A 475 4.60 -14.73 7.58
CA TYR A 475 5.73 -14.58 6.68
C TYR A 475 6.67 -13.45 7.09
N ILE A 476 6.13 -12.33 7.59
CA ILE A 476 6.95 -11.18 7.99
C ILE A 476 7.48 -11.27 9.43
N MET A 477 6.81 -12.02 10.31
CA MET A 477 7.19 -12.13 11.71
C MET A 477 8.65 -12.57 11.89
N ARG A 478 9.06 -13.66 11.21
CA ARG A 478 10.41 -14.22 11.37
C ARG A 478 11.50 -13.26 10.85
N PRO A 479 11.43 -12.71 9.62
CA PRO A 479 12.40 -11.74 9.12
C PRO A 479 12.58 -10.52 10.03
N VAL A 480 11.48 -9.96 10.55
CA VAL A 480 11.52 -8.76 11.40
C VAL A 480 12.19 -9.06 12.73
N LEU A 481 11.80 -10.15 13.41
CA LEU A 481 12.43 -10.57 14.67
C LEU A 481 13.91 -10.90 14.49
N LEU A 482 14.27 -11.58 13.39
CA LEU A 482 15.66 -11.90 13.08
C LEU A 482 16.50 -10.65 12.83
N ALA A 483 15.97 -9.67 12.09
CA ALA A 483 16.67 -8.42 11.80
C ALA A 483 16.98 -7.60 13.07
N MET A 484 16.14 -7.71 14.11
CA MET A 484 16.39 -7.09 15.42
C MET A 484 17.56 -7.74 16.17
N VAL A 485 17.72 -9.06 16.05
CA VAL A 485 18.81 -9.81 16.67
C VAL A 485 20.11 -9.62 15.88
N ASN A 486 20.06 -9.84 14.56
CA ASN A 486 21.19 -9.64 13.68
C ASN A 486 20.72 -9.12 12.31
N PRO A 487 20.91 -7.82 12.02
CA PRO A 487 20.41 -7.21 10.79
C PRO A 487 21.12 -7.72 9.53
N LYS A 488 22.27 -8.40 9.65
CA LYS A 488 23.01 -8.95 8.50
C LYS A 488 22.53 -10.34 8.08
N LEU A 489 21.69 -11.01 8.87
CA LEU A 489 21.22 -12.35 8.57
C LEU A 489 20.04 -12.35 7.60
N GLY A 490 20.11 -13.26 6.62
CA GLY A 490 19.08 -13.48 5.61
C GLY A 490 19.49 -12.97 4.22
N LYS A 491 19.36 -13.82 3.21
CA LYS A 491 19.52 -13.43 1.79
C LYS A 491 18.16 -13.02 1.23
N PHE A 492 18.15 -12.24 0.15
CA PHE A 492 16.96 -12.11 -0.68
C PHE A 492 17.31 -12.39 -2.13
N ASN A 493 16.36 -12.95 -2.86
CA ASN A 493 16.43 -13.05 -4.30
C ASN A 493 15.59 -11.93 -4.91
N VAL A 494 16.01 -11.44 -6.08
CA VAL A 494 15.22 -10.49 -6.87
C VAL A 494 13.92 -11.18 -7.24
N THR A 495 12.79 -10.54 -6.92
CA THR A 495 11.47 -11.05 -7.27
C THR A 495 11.33 -10.94 -8.79
N ALA A 496 10.96 -12.03 -9.46
CA ALA A 496 10.64 -11.97 -10.88
C ALA A 496 9.46 -11.00 -11.10
N LYS A 497 9.63 -10.05 -12.02
CA LYS A 497 8.54 -9.22 -12.54
C LYS A 497 8.17 -9.77 -13.91
N GLY A 498 6.91 -10.12 -14.11
CA GLY A 498 6.41 -10.73 -15.34
C GLY A 498 6.25 -12.25 -15.26
N GLY A 499 5.14 -12.74 -15.81
CA GLY A 499 4.73 -14.15 -15.81
C GLY A 499 3.24 -14.30 -16.11
N MET A 500 2.86 -15.39 -16.78
CA MET A 500 1.44 -15.71 -17.01
C MET A 500 0.99 -16.84 -16.09
N ILE A 501 -0.18 -16.67 -15.49
CA ILE A 501 -0.89 -17.76 -14.79
C ILE A 501 -1.87 -18.34 -15.80
N ASP A 502 -1.42 -19.38 -16.52
CA ASP A 502 -2.17 -19.99 -17.61
C ASP A 502 -3.43 -20.71 -17.13
N GLU A 503 -3.41 -21.27 -15.91
CA GLU A 503 -4.52 -21.97 -15.28
C GLU A 503 -4.74 -21.50 -13.84
N SER A 504 -6.00 -21.44 -13.41
CA SER A 504 -6.35 -21.15 -12.02
C SER A 504 -5.93 -22.31 -11.10
N TYR A 505 -5.28 -22.00 -9.98
CA TYR A 505 -4.86 -23.01 -9.00
C TYR A 505 -4.99 -22.49 -7.57
N PHE A 506 -5.01 -23.40 -6.61
CA PHE A 506 -4.97 -23.06 -5.19
C PHE A 506 -3.54 -23.16 -4.67
N ASP A 507 -2.96 -22.06 -4.17
CA ASP A 507 -1.59 -22.03 -3.67
C ASP A 507 -1.51 -22.63 -2.24
N TRP A 508 -1.48 -23.96 -2.16
CA TRP A 508 -1.37 -24.69 -0.89
C TRP A 508 -0.15 -24.29 -0.05
N LYS A 509 0.95 -23.93 -0.70
CA LYS A 509 2.21 -23.59 -0.02
C LYS A 509 2.10 -22.25 0.69
N MET A 510 1.52 -21.25 0.02
CA MET A 510 1.23 -19.96 0.64
C MET A 510 0.05 -20.06 1.61
N ALA A 511 -0.92 -20.93 1.34
CA ALA A 511 -2.11 -21.07 2.18
C ALA A 511 -1.90 -21.67 3.56
N ARG A 512 -0.86 -22.51 3.70
CA ARG A 512 -0.67 -23.36 4.88
C ARG A 512 -0.78 -22.63 6.23
N PRO A 513 -0.14 -21.47 6.49
CA PRO A 513 -0.18 -20.86 7.82
C PRO A 513 -1.57 -20.41 8.23
N TYR A 514 -2.32 -19.76 7.32
CA TYR A 514 -3.66 -19.28 7.64
C TYR A 514 -4.74 -20.37 7.53
N ILE A 515 -4.51 -21.47 6.79
CA ILE A 515 -5.32 -22.69 6.93
C ILE A 515 -5.18 -23.28 8.34
N VAL A 516 -3.96 -23.34 8.89
CA VAL A 516 -3.74 -23.83 10.25
C VAL A 516 -4.46 -22.95 11.27
N VAL A 517 -4.35 -21.62 11.14
CA VAL A 517 -5.07 -20.68 12.03
C VAL A 517 -6.59 -20.83 11.90
N LEU A 518 -7.11 -20.99 10.68
CA LEU A 518 -8.53 -21.25 10.45
C LEU A 518 -8.98 -22.56 11.11
N ALA A 519 -8.23 -23.64 10.94
CA ALA A 519 -8.54 -24.94 11.54
C ALA A 519 -8.54 -24.88 13.08
N LEU A 520 -7.56 -24.20 13.68
CA LEU A 520 -7.51 -24.00 15.13
C LEU A 520 -8.73 -23.22 15.64
N ASN A 521 -9.16 -22.18 14.91
CA ASN A 521 -10.36 -21.42 15.28
C ASN A 521 -11.65 -22.22 15.08
N LEU A 522 -11.75 -23.05 14.04
CA LEU A 522 -12.89 -23.96 13.85
C LEU A 522 -12.96 -25.00 14.99
N ILE A 523 -11.83 -25.56 15.39
CA ILE A 523 -11.76 -26.47 16.56
C ILE A 523 -12.18 -25.74 17.83
N GLY A 524 -11.64 -24.54 18.07
CA GLY A 524 -12.02 -23.72 19.23
C GLY A 524 -13.52 -23.39 19.25
N MET A 525 -14.11 -23.05 18.11
CA MET A 525 -15.54 -22.81 17.96
C MET A 525 -16.35 -24.05 18.34
N LEU A 526 -15.99 -25.23 17.85
CA LEU A 526 -16.66 -26.49 18.19
C LEU A 526 -16.57 -26.81 19.68
N VAL A 527 -15.39 -26.65 20.28
CA VAL A 527 -15.18 -26.86 21.72
C VAL A 527 -16.02 -25.87 22.55
N GLY A 528 -16.05 -24.60 22.17
CA GLY A 528 -16.82 -23.58 22.87
C GLY A 528 -18.34 -23.80 22.78
N VAL A 529 -18.84 -24.21 21.61
CA VAL A 529 -20.27 -24.56 21.44
C VAL A 529 -20.62 -25.82 22.25
N ALA A 530 -19.75 -26.83 22.27
CA ALA A 530 -19.94 -28.00 23.11
C ALA A 530 -20.00 -27.63 24.60
N LYS A 531 -19.08 -26.79 25.08
CA LYS A 531 -19.11 -26.28 26.47
C LYS A 531 -20.41 -25.54 26.78
N LEU A 532 -20.89 -24.69 25.87
CA LEU A 532 -22.15 -23.96 26.08
C LEU A 532 -23.37 -24.89 26.25
N GLY A 533 -23.36 -26.06 25.61
CA GLY A 533 -24.46 -27.04 25.68
C GLY A 533 -24.34 -28.08 26.77
N PHE A 534 -23.11 -28.43 27.19
CA PHE A 534 -22.84 -29.60 28.03
C PHE A 534 -22.11 -29.30 29.34
N ASP A 535 -21.55 -28.11 29.51
CA ASP A 535 -20.82 -27.71 30.72
C ASP A 535 -21.69 -26.76 31.57
N PRO A 536 -22.29 -27.25 32.67
CA PRO A 536 -23.16 -26.44 33.53
C PRO A 536 -22.38 -25.41 34.36
N ASP A 537 -21.07 -25.59 34.55
CA ASP A 537 -20.23 -24.73 35.39
C ASP A 537 -19.59 -23.59 34.59
N ALA A 538 -19.68 -23.63 33.25
CA ALA A 538 -19.09 -22.62 32.40
C ALA A 538 -19.90 -21.29 32.42
N SER A 539 -19.17 -20.19 32.59
CA SER A 539 -19.76 -18.84 32.45
C SER A 539 -20.24 -18.60 31.02
N ALA A 540 -21.56 -18.67 30.80
CA ALA A 540 -22.18 -18.48 29.49
C ALA A 540 -21.79 -17.16 28.81
N VAL A 541 -21.68 -16.06 29.58
CA VAL A 541 -21.30 -14.75 29.05
C VAL A 541 -19.83 -14.74 28.59
N THR A 542 -18.93 -15.36 29.35
CA THR A 542 -17.50 -15.45 29.00
C THR A 542 -17.28 -16.33 27.78
N LEU A 543 -17.99 -17.46 27.70
CA LEU A 543 -18.00 -18.32 26.51
C LEU A 543 -18.50 -17.56 25.29
N LEU A 544 -19.62 -16.84 25.40
CA LEU A 544 -20.20 -16.09 24.30
C LEU A 544 -19.24 -15.03 23.74
N ILE A 545 -18.55 -14.27 24.61
CA ILE A 545 -17.56 -13.28 24.18
C ILE A 545 -16.45 -13.96 23.36
N ASN A 546 -15.88 -15.06 23.87
CA ASN A 546 -14.83 -15.78 23.16
C ASN A 546 -15.34 -16.38 21.83
N LEU A 547 -16.55 -16.94 21.81
CA LEU A 547 -17.18 -17.47 20.60
C LEU A 547 -17.39 -16.38 19.54
N VAL A 548 -17.82 -15.17 19.93
CA VAL A 548 -17.96 -14.03 19.00
C VAL A 548 -16.61 -13.64 18.40
N TRP A 549 -15.56 -13.56 19.21
CA TRP A 549 -14.20 -13.28 18.72
C TRP A 549 -13.66 -14.41 17.84
N THR A 550 -13.91 -15.67 18.18
CA THR A 550 -13.54 -16.82 17.35
C THR A 550 -14.28 -16.80 16.01
N LEU A 551 -15.56 -16.44 15.99
CA LEU A 551 -16.33 -16.28 14.75
C LEU A 551 -15.72 -15.19 13.86
N TYR A 552 -15.37 -14.04 14.46
CA TYR A 552 -14.66 -12.98 13.76
C TYR A 552 -13.33 -13.48 13.18
N ASN A 553 -12.52 -14.20 13.97
CA ASN A 553 -11.26 -14.77 13.51
C ASN A 553 -11.45 -15.81 12.38
N ILE A 554 -12.52 -16.60 12.41
CA ILE A 554 -12.88 -17.53 11.32
C ILE A 554 -13.18 -16.75 10.05
N ILE A 555 -13.97 -15.68 10.12
CA ILE A 555 -14.30 -14.84 8.95
C ILE A 555 -13.03 -14.28 8.31
N ILE A 556 -12.16 -13.65 9.11
CA ILE A 556 -10.90 -13.06 8.61
C ILE A 556 -9.95 -14.12 8.06
N SER A 557 -9.77 -15.24 8.76
CA SER A 557 -8.88 -16.32 8.31
C SER A 557 -9.41 -17.01 7.05
N ALA A 558 -10.72 -17.17 6.93
CA ALA A 558 -11.34 -17.70 5.73
C ALA A 558 -11.21 -16.75 4.53
N ALA A 559 -11.32 -15.44 4.76
CA ALA A 559 -11.07 -14.44 3.72
C ALA A 559 -9.60 -14.46 3.28
N ALA A 560 -8.65 -14.61 4.23
CA ALA A 560 -7.24 -14.81 3.92
C ALA A 560 -7.00 -16.10 3.10
N VAL A 561 -7.73 -17.18 3.39
CA VAL A 561 -7.72 -18.42 2.58
C VAL A 561 -8.20 -18.16 1.15
N ALA A 562 -9.23 -17.35 0.95
CA ALA A 562 -9.76 -17.04 -0.38
C ALA A 562 -8.70 -16.40 -1.31
N VAL A 563 -7.81 -15.57 -0.76
CA VAL A 563 -6.72 -14.91 -1.49
C VAL A 563 -5.76 -15.92 -2.13
N ALA A 564 -5.62 -17.12 -1.55
CA ALA A 564 -4.73 -18.16 -2.07
C ALA A 564 -5.22 -18.83 -3.35
N SER A 565 -6.47 -18.58 -3.76
CA SER A 565 -7.02 -19.09 -5.01
C SER A 565 -6.60 -18.18 -6.17
N GLU A 566 -5.48 -18.51 -6.80
CA GLU A 566 -4.93 -17.75 -7.93
C GLU A 566 -5.87 -17.82 -9.13
N ALA A 567 -6.39 -16.65 -9.53
CA ALA A 567 -7.21 -16.52 -10.72
C ALA A 567 -6.35 -16.60 -11.99
N ARG A 568 -6.90 -17.24 -13.02
CA ARG A 568 -6.28 -17.33 -14.34
C ARG A 568 -6.08 -15.93 -14.92
N GLN A 569 -4.86 -15.65 -15.36
CA GLN A 569 -4.54 -14.40 -16.04
C GLN A 569 -4.58 -14.62 -17.55
N ILE A 570 -5.70 -14.23 -18.18
CA ILE A 570 -5.90 -14.44 -19.63
C ILE A 570 -5.09 -13.42 -20.47
N ARG A 571 -4.78 -12.25 -19.90
CA ARG A 571 -4.11 -11.15 -20.61
C ARG A 571 -2.66 -11.02 -20.17
N ALA A 572 -1.74 -11.08 -21.13
CA ALA A 572 -0.31 -10.82 -20.90
C ALA A 572 -0.03 -9.37 -20.48
N GLU A 573 -0.86 -8.42 -20.92
CA GLU A 573 -0.72 -6.99 -20.59
C GLU A 573 -2.01 -6.45 -19.95
N PRO A 574 -1.91 -5.73 -18.83
CA PRO A 574 -3.02 -4.97 -18.28
C PRO A 574 -3.49 -3.89 -19.25
N ARG A 575 -4.80 -3.68 -19.30
CA ARG A 575 -5.42 -2.62 -20.11
C ARG A 575 -5.82 -1.43 -19.26
N VAL A 576 -5.66 -0.23 -19.82
CA VAL A 576 -6.00 1.03 -19.19
C VAL A 576 -7.29 1.55 -19.81
N PHE A 577 -8.34 1.67 -18.99
CA PHE A 577 -9.59 2.27 -19.42
C PHE A 577 -9.43 3.77 -19.65
N ALA A 578 -9.80 4.23 -20.85
CA ALA A 578 -9.83 5.64 -21.19
C ALA A 578 -10.73 5.86 -22.40
N THR A 579 -11.49 6.95 -22.34
CA THR A 579 -12.28 7.43 -23.48
C THR A 579 -11.50 8.51 -24.23
N LEU A 580 -10.89 8.12 -25.35
CA LEU A 580 -10.14 8.99 -26.24
C LEU A 580 -10.85 9.13 -27.59
N PRO A 581 -10.83 10.31 -28.21
CA PRO A 581 -11.20 10.44 -29.61
C PRO A 581 -10.31 9.54 -30.48
N ALA A 582 -10.95 8.74 -31.35
CA ALA A 582 -10.27 7.87 -32.28
C ALA A 582 -10.95 7.90 -33.65
N MET A 583 -10.22 7.51 -34.69
CA MET A 583 -10.78 7.24 -36.00
C MET A 583 -10.36 5.85 -36.46
N LEU A 584 -11.29 5.11 -37.04
CA LEU A 584 -11.05 3.79 -37.60
C LEU A 584 -11.10 3.88 -39.13
N GLY A 585 -9.95 3.74 -39.78
CA GLY A 585 -9.82 3.60 -41.22
C GLY A 585 -9.95 2.14 -41.63
N LEU A 586 -10.94 1.84 -42.48
CA LEU A 586 -11.18 0.51 -43.04
C LEU A 586 -10.43 0.34 -44.38
N ALA A 587 -10.21 -0.90 -44.78
CA ALA A 587 -9.54 -1.23 -46.05
C ALA A 587 -10.29 -0.69 -47.29
N ASN A 588 -11.59 -0.45 -47.18
CA ASN A 588 -12.41 0.15 -48.25
C ASN A 588 -12.28 1.69 -48.35
N GLY A 589 -11.40 2.31 -47.56
CA GLY A 589 -11.17 3.76 -47.54
C GLY A 589 -12.17 4.55 -46.71
N LYS A 590 -13.15 3.90 -46.07
CA LYS A 590 -14.09 4.56 -45.16
C LYS A 590 -13.42 4.80 -43.81
N THR A 591 -13.59 6.02 -43.28
CA THR A 591 -13.18 6.35 -41.92
C THR A 591 -14.40 6.50 -41.02
N ILE A 592 -14.33 5.91 -39.83
CA ILE A 592 -15.39 5.94 -38.82
C ILE A 592 -14.86 6.72 -37.61
N ALA A 593 -15.51 7.82 -37.24
CA ALA A 593 -15.24 8.49 -35.98
C ALA A 593 -15.77 7.63 -34.83
N CYS A 594 -14.91 7.38 -33.83
CA CYS A 594 -15.22 6.51 -32.71
C CYS A 594 -14.48 6.98 -31.45
N GLN A 595 -14.61 6.21 -30.37
CA GLN A 595 -13.90 6.46 -29.12
C GLN A 595 -13.22 5.20 -28.63
N THR A 596 -12.13 5.33 -27.90
CA THR A 596 -11.55 4.18 -27.19
C THR A 596 -12.38 3.83 -25.96
N ASN A 597 -12.39 2.55 -25.59
CA ASN A 597 -12.83 2.06 -24.29
C ASN A 597 -11.63 1.84 -23.36
N ASP A 598 -10.59 1.22 -23.90
CA ASP A 598 -9.37 0.86 -23.20
C ASP A 598 -8.21 0.74 -24.19
N PHE A 599 -6.97 0.76 -23.67
CA PHE A 599 -5.76 0.55 -24.47
C PHE A 599 -4.71 -0.26 -23.69
N SER A 600 -3.81 -0.91 -24.40
CA SER A 600 -2.55 -1.50 -23.89
C SER A 600 -1.42 -1.26 -24.90
N GLN A 601 -0.22 -1.82 -24.68
CA GLN A 601 0.85 -1.71 -25.68
C GLN A 601 0.54 -2.52 -26.94
N ARG A 602 -0.20 -3.62 -26.79
CA ARG A 602 -0.57 -4.53 -27.88
C ARG A 602 -1.92 -4.31 -28.51
N GLY A 603 -2.84 -3.55 -27.91
CA GLY A 603 -4.15 -3.36 -28.54
C GLY A 603 -4.98 -2.25 -27.96
N VAL A 604 -6.14 -2.04 -28.58
CA VAL A 604 -7.09 -1.00 -28.18
C VAL A 604 -8.52 -1.53 -28.29
N GLY A 605 -9.34 -1.25 -27.28
CA GLY A 605 -10.78 -1.43 -27.34
C GLY A 605 -11.43 -0.16 -27.90
N ILE A 606 -12.33 -0.30 -28.86
CA ILE A 606 -13.04 0.80 -29.52
C ILE A 606 -14.55 0.65 -29.26
N HIS A 607 -15.20 1.77 -28.99
CA HIS A 607 -16.64 1.94 -28.99
C HIS A 607 -17.09 2.50 -30.35
N LEU A 608 -17.84 1.69 -31.09
CA LEU A 608 -18.37 2.02 -32.40
C LEU A 608 -19.71 2.77 -32.30
N PRO A 609 -20.00 3.70 -33.23
CA PRO A 609 -21.33 4.28 -33.39
C PRO A 609 -22.41 3.20 -33.65
N GLU A 610 -23.65 3.49 -33.28
CA GLU A 610 -24.79 2.60 -33.56
C GLU A 610 -24.91 2.28 -35.06
N GLY A 611 -25.24 1.03 -35.38
CA GLY A 611 -25.44 0.56 -36.75
C GLY A 611 -24.16 0.30 -37.55
N VAL A 612 -22.97 0.53 -36.99
CA VAL A 612 -21.69 0.21 -37.63
C VAL A 612 -21.20 -1.16 -37.17
N GLN A 613 -20.90 -2.06 -38.13
CA GLN A 613 -20.25 -3.33 -37.85
C GLN A 613 -18.98 -3.48 -38.69
N VAL A 614 -17.94 -4.01 -38.05
CA VAL A 614 -16.65 -4.33 -38.66
C VAL A 614 -16.38 -5.81 -38.40
N ALA A 615 -15.94 -6.55 -39.41
CA ALA A 615 -15.79 -7.99 -39.32
C ALA A 615 -14.54 -8.37 -38.52
N CYS A 616 -14.59 -9.48 -37.77
CA CYS A 616 -13.40 -10.06 -37.17
C CYS A 616 -12.41 -10.50 -38.27
N GLY A 617 -11.12 -10.25 -38.04
CA GLY A 617 -10.04 -10.52 -38.98
C GLY A 617 -9.78 -9.42 -40.00
N GLU A 618 -10.57 -8.35 -40.02
CA GLU A 618 -10.34 -7.21 -40.92
C GLU A 618 -9.11 -6.41 -40.47
N GLU A 619 -8.24 -6.08 -41.42
CA GLU A 619 -7.10 -5.18 -41.22
C GLU A 619 -7.58 -3.73 -41.30
N VAL A 620 -7.19 -2.95 -40.29
CA VAL A 620 -7.67 -1.58 -40.08
C VAL A 620 -6.52 -0.67 -39.64
N HIS A 621 -6.73 0.63 -39.80
CA HIS A 621 -5.89 1.65 -39.18
C HIS A 621 -6.68 2.34 -38.08
N VAL A 622 -6.09 2.46 -36.90
CA VAL A 622 -6.65 3.27 -35.82
C VAL A 622 -5.82 4.53 -35.65
N SER A 623 -6.45 5.68 -35.81
CA SER A 623 -5.86 6.98 -35.52
C SER A 623 -6.25 7.43 -34.12
N LEU A 624 -5.25 7.86 -33.34
CA LEU A 624 -5.42 8.50 -32.04
C LEU A 624 -4.94 9.95 -32.11
N PHE A 625 -5.60 10.82 -31.35
CA PHE A 625 -5.39 12.27 -31.45
C PHE A 625 -5.01 12.89 -30.10
N ARG A 626 -4.09 13.86 -30.13
CA ARG A 626 -3.78 14.72 -28.97
C ARG A 626 -3.20 16.05 -29.43
N ASP A 627 -3.71 17.17 -28.91
CA ASP A 627 -3.20 18.52 -29.20
C ASP A 627 -3.06 18.85 -30.70
N GLY A 628 -3.92 18.28 -31.55
CA GLY A 628 -3.87 18.45 -33.02
C GLY A 628 -2.90 17.52 -33.74
N GLU A 629 -2.14 16.69 -33.02
CA GLU A 629 -1.31 15.63 -33.60
C GLU A 629 -2.13 14.33 -33.76
N GLU A 630 -1.94 13.66 -34.90
CA GLU A 630 -2.50 12.35 -35.21
C GLU A 630 -1.38 11.30 -35.20
N GLY A 631 -1.60 10.19 -34.50
CA GLY A 631 -0.79 8.97 -34.63
C GLY A 631 -1.63 7.87 -35.25
N VAL A 632 -1.10 7.22 -36.29
CA VAL A 632 -1.81 6.18 -37.05
C VAL A 632 -1.16 4.82 -36.81
N PHE A 633 -1.98 3.86 -36.36
CA PHE A 633 -1.51 2.54 -35.97
C PHE A 633 -2.19 1.44 -36.79
N PRO A 634 -1.44 0.58 -37.49
CA PRO A 634 -2.00 -0.61 -38.13
C PRO A 634 -2.45 -1.61 -37.06
N ALA A 635 -3.64 -2.18 -37.23
CA ALA A 635 -4.23 -3.13 -36.31
C ALA A 635 -5.15 -4.12 -37.04
N SER A 636 -5.45 -5.25 -36.42
CA SER A 636 -6.42 -6.22 -36.89
C SER A 636 -7.55 -6.40 -35.88
N VAL A 637 -8.76 -6.63 -36.39
CA VAL A 637 -9.94 -6.86 -35.54
C VAL A 637 -9.90 -8.27 -34.97
N VAL A 638 -9.75 -8.39 -33.65
CA VAL A 638 -9.75 -9.69 -32.95
C VAL A 638 -11.09 -10.02 -32.30
N PHE A 639 -11.93 -9.01 -32.08
CA PHE A 639 -13.24 -9.15 -31.46
C PHE A 639 -14.19 -8.08 -31.97
N SER A 640 -15.44 -8.44 -32.26
CA SER A 640 -16.49 -7.52 -32.66
C SER A 640 -17.83 -8.00 -32.10
N HIS A 641 -18.42 -7.23 -31.18
CA HIS A 641 -19.69 -7.57 -30.58
C HIS A 641 -20.48 -6.31 -30.20
N GLY A 642 -21.67 -6.15 -30.78
CA GLY A 642 -22.49 -4.95 -30.61
C GLY A 642 -21.72 -3.70 -31.02
N GLN A 643 -21.58 -2.75 -30.10
CA GLN A 643 -20.79 -1.52 -30.30
C GLN A 643 -19.34 -1.64 -29.82
N THR A 644 -18.89 -2.81 -29.38
CA THR A 644 -17.53 -3.00 -28.86
C THR A 644 -16.68 -3.74 -29.87
N LEU A 645 -15.56 -3.13 -30.24
CA LEU A 645 -14.56 -3.68 -31.14
C LEU A 645 -13.23 -3.83 -30.39
N GLY A 646 -12.61 -4.99 -30.47
CA GLY A 646 -11.28 -5.25 -29.94
C GLY A 646 -10.27 -5.29 -31.08
N LEU A 647 -9.27 -4.43 -31.02
CA LEU A 647 -8.17 -4.37 -31.98
C LEU A 647 -6.87 -4.87 -31.35
N ASN A 648 -6.06 -5.58 -32.14
CA ASN A 648 -4.69 -5.94 -31.82
C ASN A 648 -3.77 -5.20 -32.80
N PHE A 649 -2.78 -4.47 -32.29
CA PHE A 649 -1.83 -3.78 -33.15
C PHE A 649 -1.01 -4.80 -33.96
N ALA A 650 -0.70 -4.44 -35.20
CA ALA A 650 0.28 -5.16 -35.99
C ALA A 650 1.70 -4.90 -35.43
N ASN A 651 2.74 -5.37 -36.13
CA ASN A 651 4.13 -5.10 -35.73
C ASN A 651 4.45 -3.61 -35.87
N LEU A 652 4.28 -2.86 -34.79
CA LEU A 652 4.55 -1.42 -34.73
C LEU A 652 6.06 -1.16 -34.79
N THR A 653 6.45 -0.16 -35.57
CA THR A 653 7.82 0.39 -35.56
C THR A 653 8.14 1.04 -34.21
N LEU A 654 9.42 1.25 -33.88
CA LEU A 654 9.80 1.95 -32.64
C LEU A 654 9.20 3.36 -32.55
N GLN A 655 9.13 4.07 -33.68
CA GLN A 655 8.47 5.37 -33.76
C GLN A 655 6.99 5.28 -33.40
N GLN A 656 6.26 4.32 -33.98
CA GLN A 656 4.84 4.11 -33.66
C GLN A 656 4.65 3.68 -32.21
N GLN A 657 5.52 2.84 -31.65
CA GLN A 657 5.46 2.48 -30.23
C GLN A 657 5.65 3.72 -29.33
N SER A 658 6.59 4.59 -29.67
CA SER A 658 6.81 5.87 -28.97
C SER A 658 5.61 6.81 -29.09
N GLU A 659 5.02 6.94 -30.28
CA GLU A 659 3.83 7.76 -30.52
C GLU A 659 2.62 7.22 -29.76
N LEU A 660 2.42 5.90 -29.75
CA LEU A 660 1.38 5.24 -28.96
C LEU A 660 1.55 5.56 -27.47
N ALA A 661 2.75 5.37 -26.91
CA ALA A 661 3.06 5.68 -25.52
C ALA A 661 2.79 7.16 -25.19
N ARG A 662 3.14 8.08 -26.10
CA ARG A 662 2.90 9.51 -25.97
C ARG A 662 1.41 9.85 -25.97
N LEU A 663 0.64 9.31 -26.91
CA LEU A 663 -0.79 9.61 -27.08
C LEU A 663 -1.67 8.96 -26.00
N THR A 664 -1.19 7.89 -25.36
CA THR A 664 -1.97 7.11 -24.39
C THR A 664 -1.42 7.20 -22.97
N PHE A 665 -0.41 6.40 -22.63
CA PHE A 665 0.12 6.26 -21.27
C PHE A 665 0.69 7.57 -20.69
N SER A 666 1.36 8.37 -21.52
CA SER A 666 2.11 9.56 -21.07
C SER A 666 1.25 10.81 -20.88
N ARG A 667 -0.08 10.75 -21.02
CA ARG A 667 -0.92 11.96 -20.84
C ARG A 667 -0.87 12.43 -19.38
N ALA A 668 -0.99 13.75 -19.18
CA ALA A 668 -0.94 14.36 -17.85
C ALA A 668 -2.09 13.91 -16.94
N ASP A 669 -3.24 13.56 -17.53
CA ASP A 669 -4.47 13.22 -16.81
C ASP A 669 -4.72 11.72 -16.65
N THR A 670 -3.89 10.85 -17.25
CA THR A 670 -4.13 9.39 -17.34
C THR A 670 -4.38 8.77 -15.97
N TRP A 671 -3.56 9.13 -14.98
CA TRP A 671 -3.57 8.48 -13.66
C TRP A 671 -4.23 9.33 -12.57
N ALA A 672 -4.26 10.65 -12.75
CA ALA A 672 -4.76 11.57 -11.75
C ALA A 672 -6.29 11.52 -11.57
N LYS A 673 -7.03 11.16 -12.63
CA LYS A 673 -8.51 11.16 -12.62
C LYS A 673 -9.12 10.12 -11.68
N SER A 674 -8.47 8.97 -11.50
CA SER A 674 -8.99 7.86 -10.68
C SER A 674 -8.50 7.88 -9.24
N TRP A 675 -7.62 8.82 -8.87
CA TRP A 675 -6.98 8.82 -7.56
C TRP A 675 -7.93 9.28 -6.45
N GLY A 676 -8.22 8.40 -5.49
CA GLY A 676 -9.09 8.72 -4.35
C GLY A 676 -10.56 8.96 -4.72
N THR A 677 -11.00 8.53 -5.91
CA THR A 677 -12.40 8.63 -6.37
C THR A 677 -13.22 7.35 -6.13
N GLY A 678 -12.67 6.39 -5.38
CA GLY A 678 -13.33 5.12 -5.05
C GLY A 678 -14.53 5.28 -4.10
N VAL A 679 -15.28 4.19 -3.95
CA VAL A 679 -16.40 4.12 -2.99
C VAL A 679 -15.85 4.32 -1.57
N VAL A 680 -16.48 5.21 -0.81
CA VAL A 680 -16.08 5.49 0.57
C VAL A 680 -16.52 4.35 1.48
N ASP A 681 -15.64 3.95 2.38
CA ASP A 681 -15.87 2.92 3.38
C ASP A 681 -17.18 3.10 4.18
N THR A 682 -17.87 1.98 4.38
CA THR A 682 -18.90 1.84 5.41
C THR A 682 -18.58 0.60 6.25
N PRO A 683 -18.33 0.73 7.57
CA PRO A 683 -17.85 -0.40 8.37
C PRO A 683 -18.73 -1.66 8.26
N LEU A 684 -20.06 -1.51 8.30
CA LEU A 684 -20.98 -2.64 8.16
C LEU A 684 -21.00 -3.23 6.75
N GLY A 685 -20.88 -2.39 5.71
CA GLY A 685 -20.80 -2.87 4.33
C GLY A 685 -19.52 -3.65 4.09
N ALA A 686 -18.39 -3.14 4.57
CA ALA A 686 -17.10 -3.82 4.46
C ALA A 686 -17.07 -5.13 5.27
N LEU A 687 -17.69 -5.18 6.46
CA LEU A 687 -17.83 -6.43 7.22
C LEU A 687 -18.65 -7.47 6.44
N ALA A 688 -19.76 -7.06 5.82
CA ALA A 688 -20.59 -7.96 5.02
C ALA A 688 -19.82 -8.48 3.79
N GLU A 689 -19.07 -7.62 3.12
CA GLU A 689 -18.20 -7.98 2.00
C GLU A 689 -17.12 -9.00 2.41
N VAL A 690 -16.35 -8.70 3.46
CA VAL A 690 -15.31 -9.60 3.98
C VAL A 690 -15.90 -10.93 4.44
N THR A 691 -17.11 -10.91 5.02
CA THR A 691 -17.84 -12.14 5.39
C THR A 691 -18.21 -12.97 4.16
N GLY A 692 -18.71 -12.32 3.10
CA GLY A 692 -19.01 -12.99 1.83
C GLY A 692 -17.76 -13.61 1.19
N ILE A 693 -16.65 -12.89 1.20
CA ILE A 693 -15.33 -13.39 0.76
C ILE A 693 -14.87 -14.57 1.63
N GLY A 694 -15.04 -14.47 2.96
CA GLY A 694 -14.73 -15.55 3.89
C GLY A 694 -15.51 -16.82 3.58
N TRP A 695 -16.81 -16.72 3.32
CA TRP A 695 -17.63 -17.86 2.89
C TRP A 695 -17.12 -18.46 1.58
N ARG A 696 -16.82 -17.63 0.58
CA ARG A 696 -16.20 -18.07 -0.69
C ARG A 696 -14.87 -18.80 -0.43
N GLY A 697 -14.06 -18.33 0.51
CA GLY A 697 -12.81 -18.98 0.93
C GLY A 697 -13.00 -20.40 1.46
N ILE A 698 -14.02 -20.62 2.30
CA ILE A 698 -14.38 -21.96 2.80
C ILE A 698 -14.79 -22.88 1.64
N CYS A 699 -15.63 -22.38 0.73
CA CYS A 699 -16.06 -23.15 -0.45
C CYS A 699 -14.88 -23.52 -1.35
N LEU A 700 -13.98 -22.56 -1.63
CA LEU A 700 -12.79 -22.76 -2.45
C LEU A 700 -11.83 -23.79 -1.83
N LEU A 701 -11.56 -23.67 -0.52
CA LEU A 701 -10.74 -24.63 0.21
C LEU A 701 -11.34 -26.04 0.17
N SER A 702 -12.66 -26.15 0.36
CA SER A 702 -13.37 -27.44 0.33
C SER A 702 -13.28 -28.09 -1.05
N ARG A 703 -13.49 -27.30 -2.11
CA ARG A 703 -13.36 -27.76 -3.49
C ARG A 703 -11.93 -28.19 -3.83
N ALA A 704 -10.94 -27.36 -3.47
CA ALA A 704 -9.53 -27.68 -3.67
C ALA A 704 -9.14 -28.98 -2.95
N THR A 705 -9.60 -29.17 -1.70
CA THR A 705 -9.36 -30.38 -0.91
C THR A 705 -9.97 -31.62 -1.58
N PHE A 706 -11.20 -31.50 -2.10
CA PHE A 706 -11.87 -32.58 -2.82
C PHE A 706 -11.12 -32.94 -4.12
N ASP A 707 -10.75 -31.95 -4.93
CA ASP A 707 -10.03 -32.15 -6.19
C ASP A 707 -8.66 -32.83 -5.95
N GLU A 708 -7.94 -32.41 -4.91
CA GLU A 708 -6.66 -33.02 -4.49
C GLU A 708 -6.83 -34.49 -4.04
N SER A 709 -7.92 -34.77 -3.31
CA SER A 709 -8.26 -36.12 -2.84
C SER A 709 -8.60 -37.04 -4.01
N VAL A 710 -9.38 -36.56 -4.98
CA VAL A 710 -9.69 -37.29 -6.21
C VAL A 710 -8.42 -37.57 -7.04
N ARG A 711 -7.50 -36.60 -7.13
CA ARG A 711 -6.19 -36.79 -7.79
C ARG A 711 -5.37 -37.87 -7.10
N HIS A 712 -5.29 -37.87 -5.77
CA HIS A 712 -4.58 -38.90 -5.01
C HIS A 712 -5.19 -40.29 -5.18
N VAL A 713 -6.53 -40.41 -5.13
CA VAL A 713 -7.23 -41.68 -5.35
C VAL A 713 -6.98 -42.20 -6.78
N ARG A 714 -7.01 -41.33 -7.80
CA ARG A 714 -6.66 -41.70 -9.18
C ARG A 714 -5.21 -42.14 -9.31
N ALA A 715 -4.27 -41.43 -8.68
CA ALA A 715 -2.85 -41.80 -8.70
C ALA A 715 -2.60 -43.19 -8.10
N LEU A 716 -3.23 -43.49 -6.95
CA LEU A 716 -3.20 -44.82 -6.32
C LEU A 716 -3.85 -45.90 -7.20
N SER A 717 -4.94 -45.56 -7.90
CA SER A 717 -5.62 -46.47 -8.83
C SER A 717 -4.76 -46.83 -10.06
N PHE A 718 -3.89 -45.92 -10.51
CA PHE A 718 -2.94 -46.17 -11.59
C PHE A 718 -1.74 -47.02 -11.13
N THR A 719 -1.29 -46.87 -9.87
CA THR A 719 -0.19 -47.70 -9.33
C THR A 719 -0.59 -49.17 -9.15
N PHE A 720 -1.88 -49.45 -8.89
CA PHE A 720 -2.40 -50.83 -8.81
C PHE A 720 -2.63 -51.51 -10.17
N LYS A 721 -2.69 -50.76 -11.27
CA LYS A 721 -2.83 -51.32 -12.63
C LYS A 721 -1.50 -51.59 -13.35
N SER A 722 -0.37 -51.18 -12.78
CA SER A 722 0.96 -51.33 -13.38
C SER A 722 1.82 -52.45 -12.77
N THR A 723 1.30 -53.30 -11.88
CA THR A 723 1.97 -54.56 -11.53
C THR A 723 1.80 -55.56 -12.68
N PRO A 724 2.88 -55.97 -13.39
CA PRO A 724 2.78 -57.01 -14.39
C PRO A 724 2.46 -58.33 -13.68
N ARG A 725 1.30 -58.91 -13.97
CA ARG A 725 1.16 -60.36 -13.81
C ARG A 725 2.01 -61.00 -14.90
N ASN A 726 3.00 -61.77 -14.49
CA ASN A 726 3.57 -62.84 -15.31
C ASN A 726 4.22 -63.89 -14.40
N PRO A 727 4.29 -65.15 -14.85
CA PRO A 727 3.82 -65.68 -16.14
C PRO A 727 2.44 -66.35 -16.06
#